data_AF-H8WZK4-F1
#
_entry.id   AF-H8WZK4-F1
#
_cell.length_a   1.000
_cell.length_b   1.000
_cell.length_c   1.000
_cell.angle_alpha   90.00
_cell.angle_beta   90.00
_cell.angle_gamma   90.00
#
_symmetry.space_group_name_H-M   'P 1'
#
loop_
_entity.id
_entity.type
_entity.pdbx_description
1 polymer ?
#
loop_
_entity_poly.entity_id
_entity_poly.type
_entity_poly.pdbx_seq_one_letter_code
_entity_poly.pdbx_strand_id
1 'polypeptide(L)'
;MSSALKETFARCKKENRNALVNFITAGYPTIEDTIPILTNMQKAGVDIIEIGIPFSDPIADGPTIQTANVKALENGMTVAKVLELVKQARDTGVSVPLILMGYYNPILKYGEAKFLQDAAAAGVNGFIIVDLPPEEAVKFRGACSKHGLSYVPLVAPATTDERLKVLGQIADSFVYVVSKMGTTGASNKVSAGIEDLCARVRKYVGEDTPIAVGFGVSTREHYLAVGKVADGVVIGSKIVTLIGESKPGERGETAYKYVRSILGDDYNVTAPEQFQNGSKDKEEGGDLTKPQPNFEEPHKYNPRFGDFGGQYVPEALHTCLAELEKGFEDAVADPEFWKEFKDLYSYIGRPSSLHKAERLTEHAGGATIWLKREDLNHTGSHKINNALAQVLIAKRLGKKKIIAETGAGQHGVATATACAKFGLECTVFMGAEDTRRQALNVFRMKILGANVVPVKNGTQTLRDATSEAFRFWVSNLETTHYVVGSAIGPHPYPTLVRTFQSVIGQEVKQQFAELNNGKLPNAVVACVGGGSNSTGLFSPFEKDLEVKMLGVEAGGDGIDTDRHSATLTAGIPGVFHGVRTFVLQDNDGQVHDTHSVSAGLDYPGVGPELAYWKSTGRADFIAATDAQALEGFKLLSQLEGIIPALESSHAIYGGVKLAKTLPKDQHIVINVSGRGDKDVQSVAEVLPRLGEQIGWDLRFDEDPSKKNVV
;
A
#
# COMPACT_ATOMS: atom_id res chain seq x y z
N MET A 1 11.39 -14.53 -26.99
CA MET A 1 11.69 -13.20 -26.41
C MET A 1 11.29 -12.14 -27.42
N SER A 2 10.84 -10.96 -27.00
CA SER A 2 10.36 -9.92 -27.91
C SER A 2 11.54 -9.29 -28.66
N SER A 3 11.82 -9.79 -29.87
CA SER A 3 12.94 -9.31 -30.70
C SER A 3 12.79 -7.82 -31.04
N ALA A 4 11.56 -7.35 -31.20
CA ALA A 4 11.23 -5.96 -31.56
C ALA A 4 11.82 -4.90 -30.62
N LEU A 5 11.91 -5.16 -29.31
CA LEU A 5 12.52 -4.22 -28.36
C LEU A 5 14.04 -4.13 -28.56
N LYS A 6 14.72 -5.27 -28.71
CA LYS A 6 16.16 -5.30 -28.97
C LYS A 6 16.51 -4.68 -30.31
N GLU A 7 15.76 -5.03 -31.34
CA GLU A 7 15.89 -4.47 -32.69
C GLU A 7 15.74 -2.96 -32.69
N THR A 8 14.82 -2.42 -31.87
CA THR A 8 14.64 -0.98 -31.72
C THR A 8 15.89 -0.30 -31.19
N PHE A 9 16.49 -0.78 -30.10
CA PHE A 9 17.75 -0.22 -29.59
C PHE A 9 18.91 -0.41 -30.57
N ALA A 10 19.01 -1.57 -31.23
CA ALA A 10 20.04 -1.84 -32.24
C ALA A 10 19.92 -0.89 -33.44
N ARG A 11 18.69 -0.61 -33.91
CA ARG A 11 18.39 0.38 -34.96
C ARG A 11 18.81 1.78 -34.54
N CYS A 12 18.39 2.23 -33.35
CA CYS A 12 18.77 3.55 -32.83
C CYS A 12 20.29 3.71 -32.73
N LYS A 13 20.99 2.68 -32.23
CA LYS A 13 22.45 2.65 -32.16
C LYS A 13 23.10 2.75 -33.55
N LYS A 14 22.59 2.01 -34.55
CA LYS A 14 23.07 2.08 -35.94
C LYS A 14 22.84 3.46 -36.56
N GLU A 15 21.76 4.13 -36.18
CA GLU A 15 21.40 5.48 -36.60
C GLU A 15 22.11 6.58 -35.79
N ASN A 16 23.00 6.19 -34.85
CA ASN A 16 23.75 7.09 -33.97
C ASN A 16 22.84 8.04 -33.17
N ARG A 17 21.75 7.50 -32.61
CA ARG A 17 20.78 8.24 -31.80
C ARG A 17 20.30 7.40 -30.61
N ASN A 18 19.72 8.08 -29.64
CA ASN A 18 19.02 7.42 -28.53
C ASN A 18 17.60 7.02 -28.98
N ALA A 19 17.06 5.97 -28.37
CA ALA A 19 15.66 5.62 -28.50
C ALA A 19 14.79 6.61 -27.70
N LEU A 20 13.70 7.10 -28.28
CA LEU A 20 12.69 7.86 -27.53
C LEU A 20 11.58 6.93 -27.05
N VAL A 21 11.37 6.88 -25.74
CA VAL A 21 10.29 6.13 -25.11
C VAL A 21 9.31 7.12 -24.50
N ASN A 22 8.03 7.01 -24.81
CA ASN A 22 7.02 7.88 -24.20
C ASN A 22 5.93 7.08 -23.50
N PHE A 23 5.45 7.60 -22.38
CA PHE A 23 4.37 7.01 -21.59
C PHE A 23 3.05 7.77 -21.76
N ILE A 24 1.95 7.03 -21.84
CA ILE A 24 0.57 7.53 -21.73
C ILE A 24 -0.27 6.60 -20.86
N THR A 25 -1.29 7.12 -20.17
CA THR A 25 -2.29 6.28 -19.47
C THR A 25 -3.39 5.89 -20.44
N ALA A 26 -3.69 4.60 -20.58
CA ALA A 26 -4.77 4.14 -21.46
C ALA A 26 -6.12 4.71 -21.02
N GLY A 27 -6.91 5.19 -21.99
CA GLY A 27 -8.22 5.80 -21.73
C GLY A 27 -8.19 7.19 -21.11
N TYR A 28 -7.03 7.85 -21.09
CA TYR A 28 -6.89 9.25 -20.69
C TYR A 28 -6.57 10.15 -21.91
N PRO A 29 -7.23 11.32 -22.04
CA PRO A 29 -8.31 11.85 -21.22
C PRO A 29 -9.66 11.14 -21.42
N THR A 30 -9.86 10.53 -22.59
CA THR A 30 -10.99 9.66 -22.94
C THR A 30 -10.52 8.38 -23.63
N ILE A 31 -11.37 7.37 -23.74
CA ILE A 31 -11.04 6.09 -24.38
C ILE A 31 -10.66 6.32 -25.85
N GLU A 32 -11.46 7.13 -26.54
CA GLU A 32 -11.37 7.43 -27.96
C GLU A 32 -10.07 8.15 -28.35
N ASP A 33 -9.40 8.80 -27.39
CA ASP A 33 -8.16 9.52 -27.65
C ASP A 33 -6.94 8.60 -27.73
N THR A 34 -7.01 7.41 -27.13
CA THR A 34 -5.85 6.52 -26.97
C THR A 34 -5.25 6.21 -28.34
N ILE A 35 -6.06 5.78 -29.31
CA ILE A 35 -5.57 5.37 -30.63
C ILE A 35 -4.98 6.56 -31.43
N PRO A 36 -5.66 7.73 -31.55
CA PRO A 36 -5.06 8.92 -32.14
C PRO A 36 -3.75 9.33 -31.49
N ILE A 37 -3.63 9.26 -30.16
CA ILE A 37 -2.40 9.60 -29.44
C ILE A 37 -1.27 8.63 -29.83
N LEU A 38 -1.49 7.32 -29.72
CA LEU A 38 -0.48 6.30 -30.07
C LEU A 38 -0.02 6.43 -31.52
N THR A 39 -0.96 6.60 -32.45
CA THR A 39 -0.68 6.77 -33.88
C THR A 39 0.19 7.99 -34.15
N ASN A 40 -0.12 9.12 -33.52
CA ASN A 40 0.61 10.36 -33.72
C ASN A 40 1.98 10.37 -33.03
N MET A 41 2.12 9.70 -31.90
CA MET A 41 3.42 9.49 -31.24
C MET A 41 4.39 8.74 -32.14
N GLN A 42 3.94 7.62 -32.72
CA GLN A 42 4.73 6.88 -33.71
C GLN A 42 5.08 7.75 -34.92
N LYS A 43 4.09 8.42 -35.53
CA LYS A 43 4.30 9.29 -36.70
C LYS A 43 5.29 10.42 -36.44
N ALA A 44 5.39 10.90 -35.20
CA ALA A 44 6.33 11.95 -34.83
C ALA A 44 7.76 11.43 -34.61
N GLY A 45 7.94 10.13 -34.36
CA GLY A 45 9.24 9.48 -34.18
C GLY A 45 9.47 8.78 -32.84
N VAL A 46 8.42 8.52 -32.04
CA VAL A 46 8.58 7.68 -30.83
C VAL A 46 8.97 6.25 -31.22
N ASP A 47 9.96 5.68 -30.54
CA ASP A 47 10.48 4.34 -30.82
C ASP A 47 9.81 3.23 -30.01
N ILE A 48 9.39 3.53 -28.78
CA ILE A 48 8.69 2.61 -27.89
C ILE A 48 7.60 3.40 -27.17
N ILE A 49 6.39 2.86 -27.09
CA ILE A 49 5.31 3.49 -26.33
C ILE A 49 4.94 2.63 -25.13
N GLU A 50 5.00 3.24 -23.95
CA GLU A 50 4.52 2.68 -22.70
C GLU A 50 3.04 3.05 -22.51
N ILE A 51 2.20 2.04 -22.32
CA ILE A 51 0.77 2.18 -22.10
C ILE A 51 0.48 1.82 -20.64
N GLY A 52 0.13 2.82 -19.85
CA GLY A 52 -0.25 2.68 -18.45
C GLY A 52 -1.56 1.92 -18.31
N ILE A 53 -1.54 0.82 -17.55
CA ILE A 53 -2.74 0.16 -17.01
C ILE A 53 -3.21 0.99 -15.81
N PRO A 54 -4.39 1.63 -15.86
CA PRO A 54 -4.87 2.44 -14.75
C PRO A 54 -5.04 1.61 -13.48
N PHE A 55 -4.61 2.17 -12.35
CA PHE A 55 -4.77 1.57 -11.04
C PHE A 55 -5.19 2.64 -10.02
N SER A 56 -6.08 2.26 -9.10
CA SER A 56 -6.66 3.15 -8.08
C SER A 56 -5.65 3.59 -7.02
N ASP A 57 -4.68 2.74 -6.68
CA ASP A 57 -3.79 2.95 -5.52
C ASP A 57 -2.28 2.84 -5.86
N PRO A 58 -1.78 3.63 -6.83
CA PRO A 58 -0.39 3.54 -7.25
C PRO A 58 0.56 4.18 -6.21
N ILE A 59 1.56 3.44 -5.72
CA ILE A 59 2.47 3.94 -4.66
C ILE A 59 3.71 4.71 -5.16
N ALA A 60 4.03 4.67 -6.47
CA ALA A 60 5.14 5.43 -7.08
C ALA A 60 4.69 6.56 -8.03
N ASP A 61 3.44 6.56 -8.47
CA ASP A 61 2.96 7.52 -9.44
C ASP A 61 2.90 8.92 -8.84
N GLY A 62 3.37 9.92 -9.58
CA GLY A 62 3.20 11.31 -9.20
C GLY A 62 1.80 11.85 -9.52
N PRO A 63 1.50 13.09 -9.08
CA PRO A 63 0.14 13.66 -9.15
C PRO A 63 -0.47 13.65 -10.55
N THR A 64 0.33 13.91 -11.59
CA THR A 64 -0.14 13.89 -12.98
C THR A 64 -0.66 12.51 -13.38
N ILE A 65 0.09 11.46 -13.08
CA ILE A 65 -0.26 10.09 -13.49
C ILE A 65 -1.40 9.56 -12.62
N GLN A 66 -1.43 9.89 -11.32
CA GLN A 66 -2.57 9.60 -10.46
C GLN A 66 -3.86 10.21 -11.01
N THR A 67 -3.83 11.49 -11.40
CA THR A 67 -4.99 12.16 -12.02
C THR A 67 -5.42 11.47 -13.31
N ALA A 68 -4.45 11.05 -14.13
CA ALA A 68 -4.74 10.32 -15.36
C ALA A 68 -5.37 8.95 -15.10
N ASN A 69 -4.88 8.21 -14.09
CA ASN A 69 -5.43 6.92 -13.69
C ASN A 69 -6.87 7.06 -13.20
N VAL A 70 -7.14 8.00 -12.28
CA VAL A 70 -8.49 8.26 -11.77
C VAL A 70 -9.44 8.57 -12.93
N LYS A 71 -9.07 9.48 -13.83
CA LYS A 71 -9.90 9.84 -14.98
C LYS A 71 -10.12 8.65 -15.92
N ALA A 72 -9.10 7.83 -16.17
CA ALA A 72 -9.22 6.64 -16.99
C ALA A 72 -10.16 5.60 -16.36
N LEU A 73 -10.09 5.40 -15.05
CA LEU A 73 -10.98 4.51 -14.30
C LEU A 73 -12.43 5.04 -14.30
N GLU A 74 -12.64 6.35 -14.17
CA GLU A 74 -13.96 6.98 -14.35
C GLU A 74 -14.54 6.76 -15.76
N ASN A 75 -13.69 6.67 -16.77
CA ASN A 75 -14.09 6.32 -18.14
C ASN A 75 -14.40 4.81 -18.28
N GLY A 76 -14.26 4.03 -17.21
CA GLY A 76 -14.53 2.60 -17.15
C GLY A 76 -13.41 1.74 -17.72
N MET A 77 -12.16 2.19 -17.68
CA MET A 77 -11.02 1.40 -18.13
C MET A 77 -10.77 0.18 -17.26
N THR A 78 -10.46 -0.94 -17.91
CA THR A 78 -10.12 -2.23 -17.28
C THR A 78 -8.92 -2.85 -17.99
N VAL A 79 -8.29 -3.87 -17.42
CA VAL A 79 -7.18 -4.58 -18.08
C VAL A 79 -7.63 -5.13 -19.45
N ALA A 80 -8.84 -5.68 -19.53
CA ALA A 80 -9.40 -6.18 -20.79
C ALA A 80 -9.51 -5.07 -21.87
N LYS A 81 -10.01 -3.89 -21.49
CA LYS A 81 -10.13 -2.75 -22.41
C LYS A 81 -8.76 -2.20 -22.83
N VAL A 82 -7.75 -2.23 -21.94
CA VAL A 82 -6.38 -1.87 -22.33
C VAL A 82 -5.88 -2.80 -23.43
N LEU A 83 -6.07 -4.11 -23.28
CA LEU A 83 -5.68 -5.10 -24.31
C LEU A 83 -6.46 -4.90 -25.62
N GLU A 84 -7.73 -4.55 -25.54
CA GLU A 84 -8.53 -4.19 -26.72
C GLU A 84 -7.97 -2.97 -27.45
N LEU A 85 -7.61 -1.91 -26.72
CA LEU A 85 -6.99 -0.71 -27.30
C LEU A 85 -5.63 -1.02 -27.92
N VAL A 86 -4.83 -1.90 -27.34
CA VAL A 86 -3.58 -2.37 -27.96
C VAL A 86 -3.86 -3.04 -29.30
N LYS A 87 -4.84 -3.95 -29.35
CA LYS A 87 -5.24 -4.63 -30.59
C LYS A 87 -5.72 -3.63 -31.64
N GLN A 88 -6.60 -2.70 -31.27
CA GLN A 88 -7.07 -1.64 -32.16
C GLN A 88 -5.90 -0.77 -32.66
N ALA A 89 -4.93 -0.44 -31.81
CA ALA A 89 -3.75 0.31 -32.21
C ALA A 89 -2.95 -0.44 -33.28
N ARG A 90 -2.76 -1.75 -33.13
CA ARG A 90 -2.13 -2.61 -34.15
C ARG A 90 -2.91 -2.59 -35.46
N ASP A 91 -4.22 -2.74 -35.41
CA ASP A 91 -5.09 -2.73 -36.59
C ASP A 91 -5.05 -1.38 -37.34
N THR A 92 -4.81 -0.27 -36.62
CA THR A 92 -4.63 1.06 -37.22
C THR A 92 -3.21 1.36 -37.73
N GLY A 93 -2.28 0.42 -37.61
CA GLY A 93 -0.91 0.53 -38.16
C GLY A 93 0.14 1.03 -37.17
N VAL A 94 -0.14 1.03 -35.85
CA VAL A 94 0.92 1.23 -34.85
C VAL A 94 1.83 0.00 -34.88
N SER A 95 3.07 0.19 -35.30
CA SER A 95 4.10 -0.84 -35.55
C SER A 95 5.25 -0.79 -34.55
N VAL A 96 5.47 0.35 -33.89
CA VAL A 96 6.50 0.47 -32.84
C VAL A 96 6.16 -0.42 -31.64
N PRO A 97 7.16 -0.92 -30.89
CA PRO A 97 6.91 -1.70 -29.70
C PRO A 97 5.97 -1.02 -28.69
N LEU A 98 5.00 -1.78 -28.18
CA LEU A 98 4.07 -1.35 -27.13
C LEU A 98 4.36 -2.15 -25.87
N ILE A 99 4.64 -1.45 -24.77
CA ILE A 99 4.88 -2.05 -23.45
C ILE A 99 3.72 -1.67 -22.54
N LEU A 100 3.17 -2.63 -21.80
CA LEU A 100 2.22 -2.30 -20.73
C LEU A 100 2.98 -1.98 -19.45
N MET A 101 2.68 -0.84 -18.85
CA MET A 101 3.24 -0.43 -17.57
C MET A 101 2.14 -0.36 -16.51
N GLY A 102 2.35 -0.92 -15.33
CA GLY A 102 1.34 -0.88 -14.26
C GLY A 102 1.77 -1.55 -12.97
N TYR A 103 0.81 -1.78 -12.09
CA TYR A 103 1.00 -2.45 -10.79
C TYR A 103 0.54 -3.90 -10.87
N TYR A 104 1.06 -4.76 -9.99
CA TYR A 104 0.84 -6.20 -10.07
C TYR A 104 -0.61 -6.58 -9.75
N ASN A 105 -1.33 -5.83 -8.93
CA ASN A 105 -2.66 -6.24 -8.46
C ASN A 105 -3.71 -6.42 -9.58
N PRO A 106 -3.91 -5.47 -10.51
CA PRO A 106 -4.80 -5.70 -11.66
C PRO A 106 -4.42 -6.92 -12.51
N ILE A 107 -3.11 -7.18 -12.66
CA ILE A 107 -2.60 -8.35 -13.41
C ILE A 107 -2.90 -9.65 -12.66
N LEU A 108 -2.68 -9.66 -11.35
CA LEU A 108 -2.98 -10.79 -10.47
C LEU A 108 -4.47 -11.14 -10.52
N LYS A 109 -5.36 -10.13 -10.57
CA LYS A 109 -6.81 -10.33 -10.68
C LYS A 109 -7.28 -10.81 -12.03
N TYR A 110 -6.70 -10.31 -13.10
CA TYR A 110 -6.96 -10.82 -14.44
C TYR A 110 -6.54 -12.30 -14.58
N GLY A 111 -5.56 -12.72 -13.77
CA GLY A 111 -4.95 -14.03 -13.80
C GLY A 111 -3.71 -14.01 -14.68
N GLU A 112 -2.53 -14.17 -14.07
CA GLU A 112 -1.23 -13.96 -14.72
C GLU A 112 -1.05 -14.72 -16.03
N ALA A 113 -1.37 -16.03 -16.04
CA ALA A 113 -1.24 -16.85 -17.25
C ALA A 113 -2.19 -16.39 -18.38
N LYS A 114 -3.43 -16.04 -18.03
CA LYS A 114 -4.43 -15.54 -18.97
C LYS A 114 -4.03 -14.16 -19.49
N PHE A 115 -3.55 -13.28 -18.62
CA PHE A 115 -3.06 -11.95 -18.97
C PHE A 115 -1.93 -12.03 -20.00
N LEU A 116 -0.92 -12.87 -19.78
CA LEU A 116 0.20 -13.02 -20.71
C LEU A 116 -0.25 -13.57 -22.07
N GLN A 117 -1.17 -14.55 -22.08
CA GLN A 117 -1.73 -15.08 -23.32
C GLN A 117 -2.50 -14.00 -24.10
N ASP A 118 -3.40 -13.28 -23.43
CA ASP A 118 -4.26 -12.28 -24.05
C ASP A 118 -3.44 -11.04 -24.49
N ALA A 119 -2.40 -10.67 -23.74
CA ALA A 119 -1.45 -9.62 -24.10
C ALA A 119 -0.63 -9.95 -25.35
N ALA A 120 -0.10 -11.18 -25.45
CA ALA A 120 0.57 -11.63 -26.67
C ALA A 120 -0.38 -11.62 -27.87
N ALA A 121 -1.63 -12.07 -27.69
CA ALA A 121 -2.63 -12.05 -28.74
C ALA A 121 -3.01 -10.63 -29.19
N ALA A 122 -3.01 -9.66 -28.26
CA ALA A 122 -3.27 -8.25 -28.57
C ALA A 122 -2.09 -7.56 -29.29
N GLY A 123 -0.88 -8.11 -29.23
CA GLY A 123 0.32 -7.51 -29.84
C GLY A 123 1.14 -6.63 -28.89
N VAL A 124 1.07 -6.91 -27.59
CA VAL A 124 1.98 -6.35 -26.57
C VAL A 124 3.38 -6.92 -26.77
N ASN A 125 4.42 -6.11 -26.55
CA ASN A 125 5.82 -6.52 -26.69
C ASN A 125 6.51 -6.81 -25.35
N GLY A 126 5.99 -6.27 -24.25
CA GLY A 126 6.54 -6.54 -22.92
C GLY A 126 5.83 -5.77 -21.82
N PHE A 127 6.40 -5.85 -20.62
CA PHE A 127 5.81 -5.31 -19.41
C PHE A 127 6.84 -4.58 -18.54
N ILE A 128 6.38 -3.51 -17.89
CA ILE A 128 7.00 -2.91 -16.71
C ILE A 128 6.00 -3.05 -15.57
N ILE A 129 6.28 -3.92 -14.60
CA ILE A 129 5.44 -4.06 -13.39
C ILE A 129 6.18 -3.37 -12.25
N VAL A 130 5.63 -2.23 -11.83
CA VAL A 130 6.32 -1.24 -11.00
C VAL A 130 6.69 -1.80 -9.62
N ASP A 131 5.86 -2.68 -9.07
CA ASP A 131 5.90 -3.14 -7.68
C ASP A 131 6.15 -4.66 -7.56
N LEU A 132 6.63 -5.31 -8.63
CA LEU A 132 6.89 -6.75 -8.61
C LEU A 132 8.26 -7.03 -7.97
N PRO A 133 8.34 -7.76 -6.84
CA PRO A 133 9.61 -8.09 -6.22
C PRO A 133 10.43 -9.06 -7.10
N PRO A 134 11.77 -9.01 -7.06
CA PRO A 134 12.63 -9.81 -7.94
C PRO A 134 12.34 -11.31 -7.90
N GLU A 135 12.00 -11.87 -6.73
CA GLU A 135 11.68 -13.29 -6.56
C GLU A 135 10.46 -13.70 -7.40
N GLU A 136 9.44 -12.81 -7.48
CA GLU A 136 8.28 -13.02 -8.35
C GLU A 136 8.58 -12.62 -9.80
N ALA A 137 9.43 -11.62 -10.01
CA ALA A 137 9.85 -11.16 -11.33
C ALA A 137 10.59 -12.25 -12.13
N VAL A 138 11.41 -13.09 -11.47
CA VAL A 138 12.05 -14.24 -12.12
C VAL A 138 10.99 -15.18 -12.72
N LYS A 139 9.99 -15.55 -11.92
CA LYS A 139 8.90 -16.44 -12.35
C LYS A 139 8.08 -15.81 -13.47
N PHE A 140 7.70 -14.54 -13.28
CA PHE A 140 6.93 -13.77 -14.26
C PHE A 140 7.67 -13.64 -15.59
N ARG A 141 8.96 -13.30 -15.57
CA ARG A 141 9.83 -13.24 -16.76
C ARG A 141 9.92 -14.59 -17.47
N GLY A 142 10.01 -15.68 -16.69
CA GLY A 142 9.93 -17.04 -17.20
C GLY A 142 8.64 -17.32 -17.97
N ALA A 143 7.51 -16.82 -17.46
CA ALA A 143 6.21 -16.92 -18.13
C ALA A 143 6.12 -16.02 -19.37
N CYS A 144 6.59 -14.76 -19.31
CA CYS A 144 6.66 -13.85 -20.46
C CYS A 144 7.41 -14.47 -21.64
N SER A 145 8.57 -15.09 -21.37
CA SER A 145 9.43 -15.70 -22.39
C SER A 145 8.72 -16.77 -23.21
N LYS A 146 7.80 -17.55 -22.60
CA LYS A 146 6.99 -18.58 -23.27
C LYS A 146 6.01 -18.01 -24.30
N HIS A 147 5.63 -16.75 -24.13
CA HIS A 147 4.71 -16.03 -25.02
C HIS A 147 5.44 -15.06 -25.96
N GLY A 148 6.78 -15.07 -25.99
CA GLY A 148 7.55 -14.12 -26.79
C GLY A 148 7.53 -12.69 -26.25
N LEU A 149 7.08 -12.49 -25.00
CA LEU A 149 7.00 -11.19 -24.34
C LEU A 149 8.28 -10.89 -23.57
N SER A 150 8.58 -9.61 -23.37
CA SER A 150 9.69 -9.12 -22.56
C SER A 150 9.22 -8.69 -21.17
N TYR A 151 10.05 -8.90 -20.15
CA TYR A 151 9.90 -8.22 -18.87
C TYR A 151 11.07 -7.24 -18.68
N VAL A 152 10.73 -5.97 -18.47
CA VAL A 152 11.70 -4.88 -18.31
C VAL A 152 11.86 -4.57 -16.82
N PRO A 153 12.99 -4.95 -16.20
CA PRO A 153 13.24 -4.64 -14.80
C PRO A 153 13.54 -3.16 -14.60
N LEU A 154 13.11 -2.64 -13.45
CA LEU A 154 13.39 -1.29 -12.98
C LEU A 154 14.63 -1.30 -12.08
N VAL A 155 15.48 -0.29 -12.21
CA VAL A 155 16.57 0.01 -11.27
C VAL A 155 16.47 1.46 -10.82
N ALA A 156 16.87 1.73 -9.58
CA ALA A 156 16.86 3.06 -8.97
C ALA A 156 18.24 3.37 -8.36
N PRO A 157 18.53 4.62 -7.96
CA PRO A 157 19.75 4.95 -7.23
C PRO A 157 19.92 4.09 -5.97
N ALA A 158 18.78 3.77 -5.37
CA ALA A 158 18.59 2.89 -4.23
C ALA A 158 19.04 1.42 -4.46
N THR A 159 18.90 0.88 -5.68
CA THR A 159 19.16 -0.55 -5.95
C THR A 159 20.57 -0.95 -5.50
N THR A 160 20.70 -2.05 -4.75
CA THR A 160 21.98 -2.58 -4.27
C THR A 160 22.79 -3.20 -5.41
N ASP A 161 24.12 -3.35 -5.24
CA ASP A 161 24.97 -3.95 -6.26
C ASP A 161 24.62 -5.43 -6.51
N GLU A 162 24.23 -6.15 -5.46
CA GLU A 162 23.76 -7.53 -5.50
C GLU A 162 22.48 -7.64 -6.34
N ARG A 163 21.50 -6.76 -6.08
CA ARG A 163 20.24 -6.75 -6.81
C ARG A 163 20.40 -6.25 -8.24
N LEU A 164 21.32 -5.31 -8.52
CA LEU A 164 21.66 -4.91 -9.89
C LEU A 164 22.13 -6.08 -10.74
N LYS A 165 22.97 -6.98 -10.20
CA LYS A 165 23.42 -8.19 -10.91
C LYS A 165 22.24 -9.09 -11.28
N VAL A 166 21.31 -9.28 -10.35
CA VAL A 166 20.14 -10.14 -10.53
C VAL A 166 19.17 -9.53 -11.55
N LEU A 167 18.87 -8.24 -11.41
CA LEU A 167 18.01 -7.52 -12.37
C LEU A 167 18.64 -7.51 -13.76
N GLY A 168 19.97 -7.43 -13.87
CA GLY A 168 20.69 -7.58 -15.14
C GLY A 168 20.56 -8.97 -15.77
N GLN A 169 20.45 -10.04 -14.97
CA GLN A 169 20.19 -11.40 -15.45
C GLN A 169 18.72 -11.61 -15.85
N ILE A 170 17.79 -10.90 -15.20
CA ILE A 170 16.37 -10.93 -15.52
C ILE A 170 16.09 -10.16 -16.83
N ALA A 171 16.78 -9.03 -17.02
CA ALA A 171 16.63 -8.16 -18.18
C ALA A 171 16.83 -8.95 -19.49
N ASP A 172 15.78 -8.99 -20.30
CA ASP A 172 15.81 -9.69 -21.59
C ASP A 172 15.75 -8.75 -22.79
N SER A 173 15.54 -7.44 -22.60
CA SER A 173 15.49 -6.44 -23.67
C SER A 173 16.29 -5.19 -23.33
N PHE A 174 15.91 -4.47 -22.27
CA PHE A 174 16.63 -3.32 -21.72
C PHE A 174 16.34 -3.22 -20.22
N VAL A 175 17.10 -2.37 -19.53
CA VAL A 175 16.84 -2.01 -18.13
C VAL A 175 16.29 -0.59 -18.06
N TYR A 176 15.19 -0.41 -17.33
CA TYR A 176 14.63 0.91 -17.06
C TYR A 176 15.31 1.52 -15.83
N VAL A 177 16.03 2.63 -16.01
CA VAL A 177 16.71 3.36 -14.95
C VAL A 177 15.85 4.56 -14.51
N VAL A 178 15.39 4.52 -13.26
CA VAL A 178 14.74 5.65 -12.60
C VAL A 178 15.84 6.61 -12.14
N SER A 179 15.99 7.77 -12.78
CA SER A 179 17.15 8.65 -12.54
C SER A 179 17.14 9.40 -11.20
N LYS A 180 16.03 9.38 -10.46
CA LYS A 180 15.85 10.11 -9.20
C LYS A 180 15.03 9.33 -8.18
N MET A 181 15.36 9.52 -6.91
CA MET A 181 14.50 9.14 -5.79
C MET A 181 13.28 10.06 -5.77
N GLY A 182 12.08 9.48 -5.73
CA GLY A 182 10.80 10.19 -5.62
C GLY A 182 9.73 9.68 -6.59
N THR A 183 8.60 10.38 -6.69
CA THR A 183 7.50 10.06 -7.61
C THR A 183 7.71 10.68 -9.00
N THR A 184 7.01 10.17 -10.03
CA THR A 184 7.09 10.72 -11.40
C THR A 184 6.71 12.21 -11.44
N GLY A 185 7.40 13.01 -12.25
CA GLY A 185 7.04 14.43 -12.48
C GLY A 185 7.30 15.40 -11.32
N ALA A 186 7.88 14.98 -10.18
CA ALA A 186 8.13 15.85 -9.02
C ALA A 186 9.18 16.96 -9.25
N SER A 187 9.95 16.91 -10.35
CA SER A 187 11.01 17.89 -10.66
C SER A 187 11.23 18.02 -12.17
N ASN A 188 11.45 19.26 -12.64
CA ASN A 188 11.79 19.59 -14.04
C ASN A 188 13.30 19.73 -14.27
N LYS A 189 14.15 19.04 -13.50
CA LYS A 189 15.62 19.05 -13.69
C LYS A 189 16.12 17.63 -13.84
N VAL A 190 17.14 17.42 -14.67
CA VAL A 190 17.90 16.16 -14.73
C VAL A 190 18.71 15.99 -13.43
N SER A 191 18.94 14.74 -12.99
CA SER A 191 19.71 14.45 -11.76
C SER A 191 21.20 14.72 -11.97
N ALA A 192 21.85 15.34 -10.98
CA ALA A 192 23.29 15.64 -11.07
C ALA A 192 24.18 14.37 -11.03
N GLY A 193 23.67 13.24 -10.54
CA GLY A 193 24.39 11.95 -10.44
C GLY A 193 23.98 10.90 -11.48
N ILE A 194 23.34 11.31 -12.58
CA ILE A 194 22.83 10.37 -13.59
C ILE A 194 23.95 9.59 -14.31
N GLU A 195 25.10 10.23 -14.53
CA GLU A 195 26.26 9.61 -15.18
C GLU A 195 26.85 8.49 -14.31
N ASP A 196 27.09 8.76 -13.03
CA ASP A 196 27.57 7.77 -12.06
C ASP A 196 26.59 6.60 -11.91
N LEU A 197 25.28 6.89 -11.87
CA LEU A 197 24.25 5.85 -11.81
C LEU A 197 24.27 4.97 -13.05
N CYS A 198 24.30 5.56 -14.26
CA CYS A 198 24.33 4.80 -15.51
C CYS A 198 25.61 3.95 -15.61
N ALA A 199 26.77 4.51 -15.23
CA ALA A 199 28.03 3.77 -15.18
C ALA A 199 27.98 2.58 -14.21
N ARG A 200 27.40 2.78 -13.01
CA ARG A 200 27.18 1.72 -12.03
C ARG A 200 26.24 0.63 -12.55
N VAL A 201 25.13 1.01 -13.20
CA VAL A 201 24.19 0.05 -13.80
C VAL A 201 24.88 -0.77 -14.89
N ARG A 202 25.58 -0.13 -15.84
CA ARG A 202 26.30 -0.83 -16.91
C ARG A 202 27.35 -1.81 -16.38
N LYS A 203 28.06 -1.44 -15.31
CA LYS A 203 29.05 -2.31 -14.66
C LYS A 203 28.45 -3.65 -14.22
N TYR A 204 27.19 -3.68 -13.76
CA TYR A 204 26.55 -4.90 -13.23
C TYR A 204 25.59 -5.58 -14.20
N VAL A 205 24.97 -4.82 -15.09
CA VAL A 205 24.00 -5.31 -16.09
C VAL A 205 24.69 -5.76 -17.39
N GLY A 206 25.91 -5.28 -17.65
CA GLY A 206 26.68 -5.53 -18.86
C GLY A 206 26.55 -4.42 -19.90
N GLU A 207 27.61 -4.21 -20.69
CA GLU A 207 27.68 -3.13 -21.69
C GLU A 207 26.75 -3.33 -22.90
N ASP A 208 26.43 -4.59 -23.21
CA ASP A 208 25.58 -4.95 -24.35
C ASP A 208 24.08 -4.81 -24.08
N THR A 209 23.69 -4.69 -22.81
CA THR A 209 22.29 -4.52 -22.42
C THR A 209 21.93 -3.03 -22.46
N PRO A 210 20.98 -2.60 -23.31
CA PRO A 210 20.57 -1.21 -23.37
C PRO A 210 19.99 -0.74 -22.03
N ILE A 211 20.23 0.53 -21.71
CA ILE A 211 19.56 1.20 -20.59
C ILE A 211 18.70 2.34 -21.10
N ALA A 212 17.45 2.41 -20.64
CA ALA A 212 16.56 3.53 -20.88
C ALA A 212 16.39 4.32 -19.60
N VAL A 213 16.69 5.62 -19.61
CA VAL A 213 16.63 6.45 -18.41
C VAL A 213 15.37 7.32 -18.42
N GLY A 214 14.58 7.21 -17.36
CA GLY A 214 13.39 8.02 -17.14
C GLY A 214 13.48 8.94 -15.92
N PHE A 215 12.41 9.71 -15.72
CA PHE A 215 12.18 10.70 -14.65
C PHE A 215 12.93 12.02 -14.82
N GLY A 216 12.19 13.13 -14.71
CA GLY A 216 12.73 14.50 -14.78
C GLY A 216 13.06 15.01 -16.19
N VAL A 217 12.71 14.25 -17.24
CA VAL A 217 12.90 14.64 -18.65
C VAL A 217 11.60 15.24 -19.19
N SER A 218 11.69 16.41 -19.80
CA SER A 218 10.52 17.17 -20.27
C SER A 218 10.78 18.09 -21.45
N THR A 219 12.04 18.34 -21.80
CA THR A 219 12.46 19.21 -22.91
C THR A 219 13.53 18.51 -23.76
N ARG A 220 13.82 19.08 -24.93
CA ARG A 220 14.89 18.61 -25.82
C ARG A 220 16.25 18.65 -25.14
N GLU A 221 16.54 19.69 -24.36
CA GLU A 221 17.81 19.83 -23.64
C GLU A 221 17.98 18.69 -22.63
N HIS A 222 16.90 18.33 -21.92
CA HIS A 222 16.91 17.17 -21.03
C HIS A 222 17.14 15.87 -21.80
N TYR A 223 16.45 15.68 -22.93
CA TYR A 223 16.60 14.50 -23.78
C TYR A 223 18.06 14.33 -24.26
N LEU A 224 18.65 15.40 -24.79
CA LEU A 224 20.04 15.39 -25.25
C LEU A 224 21.04 15.18 -24.11
N ALA A 225 20.78 15.73 -22.92
CA ALA A 225 21.65 15.55 -21.78
C ALA A 225 21.65 14.10 -21.27
N VAL A 226 20.46 13.49 -21.14
CA VAL A 226 20.31 12.09 -20.72
C VAL A 226 20.86 11.14 -21.78
N GLY A 227 20.64 11.44 -23.07
CA GLY A 227 21.12 10.64 -24.19
C GLY A 227 22.65 10.51 -24.28
N LYS A 228 23.42 11.35 -23.57
CA LYS A 228 24.88 11.20 -23.49
C LYS A 228 25.33 9.95 -22.72
N VAL A 229 24.49 9.44 -21.82
CA VAL A 229 24.85 8.35 -20.90
C VAL A 229 23.93 7.12 -21.03
N ALA A 230 22.79 7.25 -21.73
CA ALA A 230 21.77 6.22 -21.88
C ALA A 230 21.56 5.80 -23.33
N ASP A 231 21.06 4.59 -23.57
CA ASP A 231 20.70 4.12 -24.92
C ASP A 231 19.29 4.58 -25.33
N GLY A 232 18.43 4.82 -24.33
CA GLY A 232 17.09 5.39 -24.52
C GLY A 232 16.72 6.42 -23.46
N VAL A 233 15.77 7.28 -23.79
CA VAL A 233 15.27 8.33 -22.91
C VAL A 233 13.75 8.23 -22.78
N VAL A 234 13.26 8.21 -21.55
CA VAL A 234 11.84 8.04 -21.24
C VAL A 234 11.19 9.37 -20.83
N ILE A 235 10.08 9.73 -21.49
CA ILE A 235 9.29 10.93 -21.18
C ILE A 235 7.81 10.55 -20.98
N GLY A 236 7.30 10.71 -19.76
CA GLY A 236 5.89 10.40 -19.43
C GLY A 236 5.10 11.62 -18.96
N SER A 237 5.36 12.10 -17.75
CA SER A 237 4.48 13.08 -17.09
C SER A 237 4.22 14.35 -17.91
N LYS A 238 5.22 14.86 -18.65
CA LYS A 238 5.05 16.10 -19.43
C LYS A 238 4.10 15.92 -20.62
N ILE A 239 4.19 14.81 -21.36
CA ILE A 239 3.27 14.55 -22.47
C ILE A 239 1.85 14.29 -21.97
N VAL A 240 1.68 13.55 -20.88
CA VAL A 240 0.38 13.33 -20.23
C VAL A 240 -0.27 14.65 -19.80
N THR A 241 0.49 15.56 -19.17
CA THR A 241 -0.01 16.91 -18.82
C THR A 241 -0.50 17.67 -20.04
N LEU A 242 0.32 17.75 -21.11
CA LEU A 242 -0.04 18.51 -22.31
C LEU A 242 -1.28 17.91 -23.01
N ILE A 243 -1.39 16.59 -23.05
CA ILE A 243 -2.57 15.89 -23.57
C ILE A 243 -3.80 16.24 -22.74
N GLY A 244 -3.70 16.22 -21.41
CA GLY A 244 -4.78 16.59 -20.49
C GLY A 244 -5.26 18.03 -20.63
N GLU A 245 -4.36 18.95 -20.93
CA GLU A 245 -4.65 20.38 -21.15
C GLU A 245 -5.21 20.68 -22.55
N SER A 246 -5.08 19.75 -23.49
CA SER A 246 -5.50 19.93 -24.89
C SER A 246 -6.99 19.69 -25.12
N LYS A 247 -7.55 20.34 -26.15
CA LYS A 247 -8.97 20.23 -26.48
C LYS A 247 -9.31 18.84 -27.05
N PRO A 248 -10.56 18.36 -26.87
CA PRO A 248 -11.05 17.19 -27.58
C PRO A 248 -10.80 17.28 -29.08
N GLY A 249 -10.31 16.20 -29.69
CA GLY A 249 -9.92 16.15 -31.12
C GLY A 249 -8.52 16.67 -31.44
N GLU A 250 -7.87 17.44 -30.57
CA GLU A 250 -6.50 17.97 -30.77
C GLU A 250 -5.41 17.13 -30.09
N ARG A 251 -5.79 16.16 -29.24
CA ARG A 251 -4.88 15.41 -28.36
C ARG A 251 -3.79 14.62 -29.09
N GLY A 252 -4.14 13.99 -30.21
CA GLY A 252 -3.18 13.31 -31.08
C GLY A 252 -2.15 14.28 -31.68
N GLU A 253 -2.61 15.44 -32.16
CA GLU A 253 -1.75 16.50 -32.69
C GLU A 253 -0.85 17.10 -31.61
N THR A 254 -1.37 17.27 -30.38
CA THR A 254 -0.56 17.71 -29.23
C THR A 254 0.56 16.72 -28.93
N ALA A 255 0.27 15.42 -28.95
CA ALA A 255 1.30 14.38 -28.79
C ALA A 255 2.34 14.44 -29.91
N TYR A 256 1.90 14.61 -31.17
CA TYR A 256 2.79 14.77 -32.33
C TYR A 256 3.74 15.95 -32.14
N LYS A 257 3.18 17.15 -31.92
CA LYS A 257 3.95 18.39 -31.75
C LYS A 257 4.93 18.32 -30.60
N TYR A 258 4.54 17.70 -29.48
CA TYR A 258 5.43 17.54 -28.35
C TYR A 258 6.63 16.64 -28.70
N VAL A 259 6.39 15.49 -29.33
CA VAL A 259 7.47 14.60 -29.77
C VAL A 259 8.42 15.30 -30.76
N ARG A 260 7.88 16.05 -31.74
CA ARG A 260 8.71 16.85 -32.66
C ARG A 260 9.52 17.93 -31.95
N SER A 261 8.98 18.53 -30.89
CA SER A 261 9.73 19.49 -30.08
C SER A 261 10.92 18.86 -29.36
N ILE A 262 10.86 17.55 -29.05
CA ILE A 262 11.95 16.78 -28.46
C ILE A 262 12.97 16.36 -29.54
N LEU A 263 12.51 15.80 -30.66
CA LEU A 263 13.38 15.19 -31.68
C LEU A 263 13.92 16.17 -32.73
N GLY A 264 13.24 17.29 -32.96
CA GLY A 264 13.54 18.28 -34.00
C GLY A 264 12.66 18.09 -35.24
N ASP A 265 12.37 19.19 -35.93
CA ASP A 265 11.49 19.19 -37.11
C ASP A 265 12.12 18.53 -38.35
N ASP A 266 13.42 18.38 -38.38
CA ASP A 266 14.21 17.69 -39.40
C ASP A 266 14.40 16.19 -39.12
N TYR A 267 13.87 15.68 -38.00
CA TYR A 267 14.04 14.28 -37.62
C TYR A 267 13.35 13.33 -38.61
N ASN A 268 14.13 12.38 -39.15
CA ASN A 268 13.66 11.35 -40.07
C ASN A 268 13.08 10.17 -39.29
N VAL A 269 11.80 9.86 -39.52
CA VAL A 269 11.08 8.80 -38.82
C VAL A 269 11.46 7.45 -39.41
N THR A 270 12.06 6.57 -38.60
CA THR A 270 12.51 5.24 -39.03
C THR A 270 11.70 4.11 -38.41
N ALA A 271 10.47 4.39 -37.95
CA ALA A 271 9.56 3.40 -37.39
C ALA A 271 9.34 2.23 -38.36
N PRO A 272 9.21 0.98 -37.88
CA PRO A 272 8.94 -0.17 -38.74
C PRO A 272 7.68 0.04 -39.58
N GLU A 273 7.66 -0.39 -40.84
CA GLU A 273 6.47 -0.23 -41.70
C GLU A 273 5.28 -1.08 -41.23
N GLN A 274 5.55 -2.22 -40.62
CA GLN A 274 4.52 -3.15 -40.12
C GLN A 274 4.93 -3.71 -38.76
N PHE A 275 3.92 -3.93 -37.91
CA PHE A 275 4.12 -4.72 -36.70
C PHE A 275 4.37 -6.17 -37.10
N GLN A 276 5.57 -6.69 -36.79
CA GLN A 276 5.83 -8.11 -36.88
C GLN A 276 5.51 -8.73 -35.53
N ASN A 277 4.37 -9.43 -35.47
CA ASN A 277 4.10 -10.31 -34.36
C ASN A 277 5.14 -11.42 -34.45
N GLY A 278 6.10 -11.47 -33.50
CA GLY A 278 7.24 -12.39 -33.57
C GLY A 278 6.77 -13.75 -34.06
N SER A 279 7.11 -14.10 -35.29
CA SER A 279 6.58 -15.29 -35.93
C SER A 279 6.95 -16.50 -35.09
N LYS A 280 6.13 -17.54 -35.14
CA LYS A 280 6.46 -18.89 -34.67
C LYS A 280 7.63 -19.52 -35.48
N ASP A 281 8.48 -18.71 -36.09
CA ASP A 281 9.71 -19.20 -36.67
C ASP A 281 10.61 -19.60 -35.51
N LYS A 282 11.02 -20.87 -35.58
CA LYS A 282 11.92 -21.54 -34.67
C LYS A 282 13.32 -20.90 -34.73
N GLU A 283 13.46 -19.63 -34.40
CA GLU A 283 14.67 -19.22 -33.72
C GLU A 283 14.61 -19.93 -32.37
N GLU A 284 15.54 -20.87 -32.19
CA GLU A 284 15.79 -21.59 -30.96
C GLU A 284 15.51 -20.67 -29.78
N GLY A 285 14.40 -20.92 -29.08
CA GLY A 285 13.87 -20.06 -28.04
C GLY A 285 15.03 -19.65 -27.15
N GLY A 286 15.36 -18.35 -27.18
CA GLY A 286 16.71 -17.92 -26.81
C GLY A 286 17.12 -18.56 -25.50
N ASP A 287 18.24 -19.28 -25.60
CA ASP A 287 18.73 -20.29 -24.67
C ASP A 287 17.84 -20.56 -23.44
N LEU A 288 16.77 -21.36 -23.62
CA LEU A 288 16.00 -21.96 -22.52
C LEU A 288 16.88 -22.82 -21.58
N THR A 289 18.16 -23.04 -21.90
CA THR A 289 19.14 -23.73 -21.04
C THR A 289 19.88 -22.80 -20.09
N LYS A 290 19.76 -21.47 -20.21
CA LYS A 290 20.23 -20.58 -19.14
C LYS A 290 19.39 -20.85 -17.89
N PRO A 291 20.00 -21.27 -16.77
CA PRO A 291 19.28 -21.46 -15.52
C PRO A 291 18.50 -20.19 -15.22
N GLN A 292 17.21 -20.31 -14.92
CA GLN A 292 16.53 -19.17 -14.31
C GLN A 292 17.29 -18.82 -13.04
N PRO A 293 17.67 -17.55 -12.84
CA PRO A 293 18.35 -17.18 -11.62
C PRO A 293 17.44 -17.53 -10.45
N ASN A 294 17.81 -18.54 -9.66
CA ASN A 294 17.14 -18.80 -8.40
C ASN A 294 17.57 -17.71 -7.44
N PHE A 295 16.79 -16.63 -7.40
CA PHE A 295 17.05 -15.50 -6.53
C PHE A 295 16.06 -15.53 -5.37
N GLU A 296 16.60 -15.63 -4.17
CA GLU A 296 15.91 -15.30 -2.93
C GLU A 296 16.81 -14.32 -2.19
N GLU A 297 16.30 -13.12 -1.91
CA GLU A 297 17.01 -12.17 -1.08
C GLU A 297 17.11 -12.72 0.36
N PRO A 298 18.30 -12.71 0.97
CA PRO A 298 18.45 -13.23 2.33
C PRO A 298 17.80 -12.27 3.33
N HIS A 299 16.78 -12.77 4.03
CA HIS A 299 16.14 -12.07 5.16
C HIS A 299 16.31 -12.88 6.44
N LYS A 300 16.61 -12.22 7.58
CA LYS A 300 16.70 -12.92 8.88
C LYS A 300 15.33 -13.40 9.35
N TYR A 301 14.30 -12.61 9.09
CA TYR A 301 12.91 -12.96 9.33
C TYR A 301 12.22 -13.23 8.01
N ASN A 302 11.41 -14.29 7.96
CA ASN A 302 10.68 -14.63 6.74
C ASN A 302 9.79 -13.43 6.30
N PRO A 303 9.93 -12.94 5.05
CA PRO A 303 9.12 -11.84 4.55
C PRO A 303 7.65 -12.21 4.32
N ARG A 304 7.30 -13.50 4.43
CA ARG A 304 5.95 -14.02 4.18
C ARG A 304 5.40 -14.85 5.35
N PHE A 305 4.07 -14.89 5.40
CA PHE A 305 3.24 -15.76 6.23
C PHE A 305 2.41 -16.63 5.29
N GLY A 306 2.90 -17.84 4.98
CA GLY A 306 2.35 -18.63 3.88
C GLY A 306 2.42 -17.86 2.56
N ASP A 307 1.27 -17.67 1.89
CA ASP A 307 1.17 -16.94 0.63
C ASP A 307 1.09 -15.41 0.78
N PHE A 308 0.99 -14.89 2.00
CA PHE A 308 0.80 -13.46 2.29
C PHE A 308 2.09 -12.79 2.75
N GLY A 309 2.23 -11.48 2.58
CA GLY A 309 3.44 -10.72 2.92
C GLY A 309 4.20 -10.25 1.68
N GLY A 310 5.53 -10.25 1.75
CA GLY A 310 6.44 -9.82 0.69
C GLY A 310 6.72 -8.32 0.67
N GLN A 311 7.46 -7.89 -0.35
CA GLN A 311 7.83 -6.50 -0.61
C GLN A 311 7.37 -6.09 -2.01
N TYR A 312 6.06 -5.97 -2.21
CA TYR A 312 5.48 -5.56 -3.48
C TYR A 312 5.57 -4.05 -3.66
N VAL A 313 6.79 -3.53 -3.78
CA VAL A 313 7.09 -2.10 -3.80
C VAL A 313 7.92 -1.70 -5.01
N PRO A 314 7.81 -0.43 -5.44
CA PRO A 314 8.76 0.18 -6.36
C PRO A 314 10.20 -0.04 -5.91
N GLU A 315 11.07 -0.31 -6.87
CA GLU A 315 12.51 -0.51 -6.61
C GLU A 315 13.15 0.68 -5.86
N ALA A 316 12.62 1.89 -6.02
CA ALA A 316 13.05 3.07 -5.27
C ALA A 316 12.81 2.98 -3.74
N LEU A 317 11.95 2.08 -3.25
CA LEU A 317 11.71 1.85 -1.81
C LEU A 317 12.56 0.73 -1.24
N HIS A 318 13.29 -0.04 -2.04
CA HIS A 318 13.93 -1.24 -1.53
C HIS A 318 15.03 -0.92 -0.50
N THR A 319 15.91 0.06 -0.75
CA THR A 319 17.01 0.38 0.19
C THR A 319 16.52 0.80 1.56
N CYS A 320 15.42 1.56 1.64
CA CYS A 320 14.93 2.01 2.93
C CYS A 320 14.23 0.91 3.70
N LEU A 321 13.60 -0.03 3.00
CA LEU A 321 13.11 -1.26 3.64
C LEU A 321 14.27 -2.12 4.13
N ALA A 322 15.37 -2.23 3.37
CA ALA A 322 16.56 -2.95 3.82
C ALA A 322 17.26 -2.25 5.01
N GLU A 323 17.37 -0.92 5.02
CA GLU A 323 17.87 -0.14 6.16
C GLU A 323 16.98 -0.32 7.39
N LEU A 324 15.66 -0.27 7.21
CA LEU A 324 14.69 -0.50 8.27
C LEU A 324 14.77 -1.94 8.80
N GLU A 325 14.86 -2.93 7.92
CA GLU A 325 14.98 -4.35 8.28
C GLU A 325 16.23 -4.56 9.12
N LYS A 326 17.39 -4.11 8.64
CA LYS A 326 18.63 -4.18 9.41
C LYS A 326 18.53 -3.46 10.76
N GLY A 327 18.00 -2.24 10.78
CA GLY A 327 17.81 -1.47 12.01
C GLY A 327 16.89 -2.18 13.02
N PHE A 328 15.84 -2.84 12.53
CA PHE A 328 14.96 -3.67 13.35
C PHE A 328 15.66 -4.94 13.86
N GLU A 329 16.40 -5.63 13.01
CA GLU A 329 17.14 -6.84 13.37
C GLU A 329 18.21 -6.58 14.43
N ASP A 330 18.96 -5.49 14.27
CA ASP A 330 19.98 -5.04 15.20
C ASP A 330 19.34 -4.63 16.54
N ALA A 331 18.23 -3.88 16.50
CA ALA A 331 17.48 -3.49 17.69
C ALA A 331 16.94 -4.69 18.47
N VAL A 332 16.31 -5.66 17.81
CA VAL A 332 15.75 -6.84 18.49
C VAL A 332 16.84 -7.75 19.06
N ALA A 333 18.01 -7.82 18.42
CA ALA A 333 19.14 -8.61 18.89
C ALA A 333 19.91 -7.96 20.06
N ASP A 334 19.77 -6.64 20.25
CA ASP A 334 20.49 -5.88 21.26
C ASP A 334 19.73 -5.83 22.61
N PRO A 335 20.29 -6.41 23.71
CA PRO A 335 19.69 -6.31 25.04
C PRO A 335 19.52 -4.86 25.54
N GLU A 336 20.41 -3.94 25.17
CA GLU A 336 20.30 -2.53 25.57
C GLU A 336 19.09 -1.85 24.91
N PHE A 337 18.74 -2.23 23.67
CA PHE A 337 17.49 -1.75 23.05
C PHE A 337 16.28 -2.14 23.88
N TRP A 338 16.19 -3.40 24.26
CA TRP A 338 15.08 -3.91 25.05
C TRP A 338 15.04 -3.26 26.42
N LYS A 339 16.20 -2.99 27.02
CA LYS A 339 16.29 -2.23 28.27
C LYS A 339 15.74 -0.81 28.07
N GLU A 340 16.24 -0.05 27.09
CA GLU A 340 15.76 1.30 26.76
C GLU A 340 14.25 1.34 26.49
N PHE A 341 13.73 0.38 25.72
CA PHE A 341 12.31 0.30 25.41
C PHE A 341 11.46 -0.07 26.63
N LYS A 342 11.91 -1.03 27.45
CA LYS A 342 11.21 -1.44 28.68
C LYS A 342 11.28 -0.37 29.78
N ASP A 343 12.34 0.44 29.81
CA ASP A 343 12.43 1.59 30.72
C ASP A 343 11.31 2.61 30.45
N LEU A 344 10.73 2.63 29.23
CA LEU A 344 9.56 3.45 28.87
C LEU A 344 8.22 2.83 29.30
N TYR A 345 8.18 1.62 29.86
CA TYR A 345 6.92 0.99 30.24
C TYR A 345 6.17 1.79 31.30
N SER A 346 6.88 2.38 32.25
CA SER A 346 6.29 3.31 33.22
C SER A 346 5.68 4.56 32.56
N TYR A 347 6.32 5.08 31.51
CA TYR A 347 5.81 6.20 30.71
C TYR A 347 4.58 5.81 29.87
N ILE A 348 4.54 4.58 29.35
CA ILE A 348 3.39 4.03 28.64
C ILE A 348 2.23 3.71 29.61
N GLY A 349 2.53 3.29 30.84
CA GLY A 349 1.56 2.73 31.78
C GLY A 349 1.45 1.20 31.72
N ARG A 350 2.54 0.48 31.39
CA ARG A 350 2.60 -0.99 31.34
C ARG A 350 3.11 -1.61 32.65
N PRO A 351 2.67 -2.84 32.99
CA PRO A 351 1.70 -3.65 32.25
C PRO A 351 0.29 -3.05 32.33
N SER A 352 -0.45 -3.10 31.22
CA SER A 352 -1.84 -2.60 31.24
C SER A 352 -2.72 -3.57 32.03
N SER A 353 -3.76 -3.07 32.69
CA SER A 353 -4.58 -3.92 33.58
C SER A 353 -5.39 -4.97 32.81
N LEU A 354 -5.60 -6.13 33.44
CA LEU A 354 -6.55 -7.16 33.02
C LEU A 354 -7.73 -7.15 33.99
N HIS A 355 -8.91 -6.75 33.51
CA HIS A 355 -10.07 -6.47 34.35
C HIS A 355 -11.18 -7.50 34.13
N LYS A 356 -11.72 -8.09 35.19
CA LYS A 356 -12.90 -8.97 35.11
C LYS A 356 -14.17 -8.12 35.01
N ALA A 357 -14.88 -8.20 33.89
CA ALA A 357 -16.09 -7.40 33.62
C ALA A 357 -17.33 -8.13 34.13
N GLU A 358 -17.68 -7.95 35.41
CA GLU A 358 -18.70 -8.72 36.10
C GLU A 358 -20.11 -8.45 35.54
N ARG A 359 -20.47 -7.18 35.31
CA ARG A 359 -21.81 -6.82 34.83
C ARG A 359 -22.00 -7.15 33.36
N LEU A 360 -20.94 -7.04 32.56
CA LEU A 360 -20.92 -7.48 31.16
C LEU A 360 -21.02 -9.00 31.06
N THR A 361 -20.34 -9.74 31.95
CA THR A 361 -20.47 -11.20 32.07
C THR A 361 -21.89 -11.60 32.44
N GLU A 362 -22.49 -10.96 33.45
CA GLU A 362 -23.88 -11.21 33.85
C GLU A 362 -24.85 -10.96 32.70
N HIS A 363 -24.68 -9.84 31.99
CA HIS A 363 -25.47 -9.51 30.80
C HIS A 363 -25.31 -10.55 29.67
N ALA A 364 -24.10 -11.08 29.46
CA ALA A 364 -23.87 -12.13 28.48
C ALA A 364 -24.47 -13.47 28.91
N GLY A 365 -24.57 -13.76 30.20
CA GLY A 365 -25.17 -14.99 30.74
C GLY A 365 -24.41 -16.29 30.44
N GLY A 366 -23.22 -16.19 29.83
CA GLY A 366 -22.36 -17.31 29.44
C GLY A 366 -20.95 -17.18 30.03
N ALA A 367 -19.92 -17.37 29.22
CA ALA A 367 -18.51 -17.32 29.65
C ALA A 367 -18.14 -16.00 30.36
N THR A 368 -17.19 -16.10 31.29
CA THR A 368 -16.63 -14.95 32.00
C THR A 368 -15.81 -14.06 31.07
N ILE A 369 -16.13 -12.76 31.06
CA ILE A 369 -15.48 -11.76 30.21
C ILE A 369 -14.39 -11.03 30.98
N TRP A 370 -13.19 -10.99 30.39
CA TRP A 370 -12.05 -10.20 30.85
C TRP A 370 -11.70 -9.14 29.81
N LEU A 371 -11.26 -7.97 30.27
CA LEU A 371 -10.90 -6.83 29.44
C LEU A 371 -9.40 -6.55 29.57
N LYS A 372 -8.67 -6.61 28.47
CA LYS A 372 -7.28 -6.13 28.41
C LYS A 372 -7.29 -4.63 28.12
N ARG A 373 -6.85 -3.82 29.09
CA ARG A 373 -7.10 -2.37 29.16
C ARG A 373 -6.03 -1.51 28.48
N GLU A 374 -5.83 -1.69 27.18
CA GLU A 374 -4.91 -0.84 26.39
C GLU A 374 -5.42 0.61 26.22
N ASP A 375 -6.69 0.87 26.53
CA ASP A 375 -7.31 2.19 26.62
C ASP A 375 -6.70 3.09 27.70
N LEU A 376 -6.06 2.48 28.71
CA LEU A 376 -5.40 3.19 29.81
C LEU A 376 -3.94 3.57 29.51
N ASN A 377 -3.38 3.07 28.41
CA ASN A 377 -2.02 3.45 28.03
C ASN A 377 -1.93 4.96 27.80
N HIS A 378 -0.73 5.52 27.99
CA HIS A 378 -0.43 6.88 27.59
C HIS A 378 -0.82 7.11 26.13
N THR A 379 -1.32 8.31 25.82
CA THR A 379 -2.03 8.69 24.58
C THR A 379 -3.44 8.09 24.39
N GLY A 380 -3.76 6.98 25.04
CA GLY A 380 -5.12 6.39 25.10
C GLY A 380 -5.38 5.19 24.19
N SER A 381 -4.33 4.52 23.71
CA SER A 381 -4.49 3.30 22.92
C SER A 381 -3.22 2.45 22.89
N HIS A 382 -3.34 1.24 22.33
CA HIS A 382 -2.21 0.34 22.02
C HIS A 382 -1.17 0.93 21.04
N LYS A 383 -1.47 2.01 20.30
CA LYS A 383 -0.58 2.55 19.26
C LYS A 383 0.76 3.06 19.81
N ILE A 384 0.79 3.50 21.07
CA ILE A 384 2.01 4.03 21.71
C ILE A 384 3.13 2.98 21.82
N ASN A 385 2.80 1.69 21.97
CA ASN A 385 3.77 0.60 22.02
C ASN A 385 4.64 0.59 20.75
N ASN A 386 3.97 0.62 19.60
CA ASN A 386 4.59 0.60 18.29
C ASN A 386 5.32 1.92 17.97
N ALA A 387 4.69 3.06 18.25
CA ALA A 387 5.26 4.37 17.94
C ALA A 387 6.59 4.62 18.67
N LEU A 388 6.67 4.30 19.97
CA LEU A 388 7.91 4.45 20.73
C LEU A 388 9.01 3.52 20.22
N ALA A 389 8.69 2.27 19.90
CA ALA A 389 9.68 1.31 19.40
C ALA A 389 10.25 1.74 18.03
N GLN A 390 9.41 2.12 17.08
CA GLN A 390 9.87 2.59 15.77
C GLN A 390 10.65 3.90 15.86
N VAL A 391 10.23 4.85 16.71
CA VAL A 391 10.98 6.09 16.91
C VAL A 391 12.34 5.84 17.57
N LEU A 392 12.46 4.87 18.50
CA LEU A 392 13.74 4.44 19.04
C LEU A 392 14.65 3.83 17.96
N ILE A 393 14.09 2.97 17.09
CA ILE A 393 14.83 2.43 15.94
C ILE A 393 15.30 3.57 15.02
N ALA A 394 14.43 4.51 14.68
CA ALA A 394 14.76 5.66 13.86
C ALA A 394 15.91 6.51 14.45
N LYS A 395 15.89 6.72 15.78
CA LYS A 395 16.96 7.42 16.51
C LYS A 395 18.30 6.67 16.40
N ARG A 396 18.29 5.34 16.52
CA ARG A 396 19.48 4.49 16.38
C ARG A 396 20.02 4.46 14.94
N LEU A 397 19.13 4.54 13.95
CA LEU A 397 19.46 4.76 12.54
C LEU A 397 19.93 6.19 12.23
N GLY A 398 20.01 7.09 13.23
CA GLY A 398 20.47 8.46 13.06
C GLY A 398 19.47 9.42 12.40
N LYS A 399 18.22 8.97 12.15
CA LYS A 399 17.19 9.78 11.50
C LYS A 399 16.72 10.89 12.44
N LYS A 400 16.44 12.07 11.88
CA LYS A 400 16.01 13.28 12.63
C LYS A 400 14.56 13.66 12.37
N LYS A 401 14.01 13.19 11.24
CA LYS A 401 12.65 13.48 10.78
C LYS A 401 11.84 12.20 10.76
N ILE A 402 10.62 12.28 11.27
CA ILE A 402 9.67 11.20 11.33
C ILE A 402 8.44 11.60 10.53
N ILE A 403 7.94 10.66 9.73
CA ILE A 403 6.63 10.75 9.12
C ILE A 403 5.73 9.61 9.60
N ALA A 404 4.41 9.85 9.60
CA ALA A 404 3.39 8.84 9.85
C ALA A 404 2.11 9.18 9.07
N GLU A 405 1.26 8.20 8.84
CA GLU A 405 -0.13 8.36 8.41
C GLU A 405 -1.08 8.36 9.61
N THR A 406 -2.31 8.84 9.46
CA THR A 406 -3.35 8.56 10.46
C THR A 406 -4.76 8.77 9.87
N GLY A 407 -5.72 7.96 10.33
CA GLY A 407 -7.17 8.13 10.10
C GLY A 407 -7.81 8.75 11.34
N ALA A 408 -8.25 7.93 12.29
CA ALA A 408 -8.81 8.36 13.59
C ALA A 408 -7.94 9.32 14.45
N GLY A 409 -6.68 9.52 14.09
CA GLY A 409 -5.75 10.44 14.76
C GLY A 409 -4.92 9.81 15.89
N GLN A 410 -5.27 8.61 16.38
CA GLN A 410 -4.56 7.98 17.50
C GLN A 410 -3.11 7.62 17.18
N HIS A 411 -2.84 7.07 15.98
CA HIS A 411 -1.47 6.78 15.56
C HIS A 411 -0.65 8.06 15.38
N GLY A 412 -1.23 9.08 14.76
CA GLY A 412 -0.60 10.39 14.63
C GLY A 412 -0.25 11.02 15.99
N VAL A 413 -1.16 10.97 16.98
CA VAL A 413 -0.91 11.44 18.34
C VAL A 413 0.18 10.62 19.04
N ALA A 414 0.17 9.29 18.89
CA ALA A 414 1.20 8.41 19.46
C ALA A 414 2.59 8.71 18.87
N THR A 415 2.67 8.89 17.55
CA THR A 415 3.92 9.22 16.85
C THR A 415 4.41 10.62 17.24
N ALA A 416 3.54 11.63 17.26
CA ALA A 416 3.88 12.97 17.70
C ALA A 416 4.39 12.98 19.15
N THR A 417 3.77 12.18 20.02
CA THR A 417 4.19 12.02 21.43
C THR A 417 5.58 11.39 21.53
N ALA A 418 5.83 10.31 20.78
CA ALA A 418 7.14 9.68 20.73
C ALA A 418 8.21 10.64 20.19
N CYS A 419 7.92 11.38 19.12
CA CYS A 419 8.84 12.37 18.55
C CYS A 419 9.15 13.50 19.54
N ALA A 420 8.14 14.04 20.22
CA ALA A 420 8.33 15.06 21.25
C ALA A 420 9.21 14.54 22.41
N LYS A 421 9.01 13.30 22.86
CA LYS A 421 9.79 12.66 23.93
C LYS A 421 11.28 12.54 23.58
N PHE A 422 11.60 12.34 22.30
CA PHE A 422 12.96 12.11 21.80
C PHE A 422 13.58 13.30 21.05
N GLY A 423 12.86 14.41 20.93
CA GLY A 423 13.34 15.63 20.25
C GLY A 423 13.51 15.45 18.74
N LEU A 424 12.59 14.75 18.07
CA LEU A 424 12.58 14.55 16.62
C LEU A 424 11.49 15.39 15.95
N GLU A 425 11.72 15.81 14.70
CA GLU A 425 10.70 16.46 13.88
C GLU A 425 9.64 15.44 13.46
N CYS A 426 8.35 15.81 13.55
CA CYS A 426 7.24 14.92 13.19
C CYS A 426 6.33 15.58 12.16
N THR A 427 6.06 14.88 11.05
CA THR A 427 5.04 15.25 10.06
C THR A 427 4.01 14.12 9.94
N VAL A 428 2.74 14.41 10.14
CA VAL A 428 1.66 13.42 10.05
C VAL A 428 0.78 13.73 8.85
N PHE A 429 0.65 12.76 7.94
CA PHE A 429 -0.30 12.79 6.84
C PHE A 429 -1.66 12.28 7.33
N MET A 430 -2.71 13.02 7.05
CA MET A 430 -4.07 12.68 7.48
C MET A 430 -5.04 13.05 6.38
N GLY A 431 -5.97 12.15 6.02
CA GLY A 431 -6.98 12.43 5.02
C GLY A 431 -7.76 13.70 5.37
N ALA A 432 -8.03 14.58 4.41
CA ALA A 432 -8.67 15.86 4.71
C ALA A 432 -10.08 15.69 5.33
N GLU A 433 -10.82 14.65 4.96
CA GLU A 433 -12.10 14.34 5.61
C GLU A 433 -11.89 13.84 7.05
N ASP A 434 -10.85 13.04 7.31
CA ASP A 434 -10.47 12.62 8.66
C ASP A 434 -10.01 13.81 9.52
N THR A 435 -9.28 14.78 8.94
CA THR A 435 -8.88 15.99 9.68
C THR A 435 -10.09 16.80 10.17
N ARG A 436 -11.19 16.79 9.40
CA ARG A 436 -12.46 17.45 9.75
C ARG A 436 -13.18 16.68 10.85
N ARG A 437 -13.36 15.36 10.69
CA ARG A 437 -14.10 14.50 11.63
C ARG A 437 -13.37 14.31 12.97
N GLN A 438 -12.04 14.39 12.98
CA GLN A 438 -11.19 14.10 14.14
C GLN A 438 -10.35 15.32 14.56
N ALA A 439 -10.95 16.51 14.50
CA ALA A 439 -10.29 17.80 14.77
C ALA A 439 -9.57 17.85 16.14
N LEU A 440 -10.11 17.18 17.17
CA LEU A 440 -9.48 17.10 18.49
C LEU A 440 -8.10 16.43 18.44
N ASN A 441 -7.95 15.35 17.67
CA ASN A 441 -6.65 14.67 17.53
C ASN A 441 -5.69 15.47 16.65
N VAL A 442 -6.18 16.19 15.63
CA VAL A 442 -5.37 17.16 14.88
C VAL A 442 -4.79 18.23 15.83
N PHE A 443 -5.62 18.76 16.72
CA PHE A 443 -5.19 19.75 17.70
C PHE A 443 -4.16 19.17 18.69
N ARG A 444 -4.39 17.96 19.20
CA ARG A 444 -3.42 17.25 20.07
C ARG A 444 -2.06 17.05 19.40
N MET A 445 -2.04 16.65 18.12
CA MET A 445 -0.79 16.52 17.35
C MET A 445 -0.03 17.84 17.24
N LYS A 446 -0.74 18.95 16.99
CA LYS A 446 -0.14 20.30 16.92
C LYS A 446 0.40 20.77 18.27
N ILE A 447 -0.29 20.49 19.38
CA ILE A 447 0.22 20.76 20.74
C ILE A 447 1.55 20.03 20.99
N LEU A 448 1.67 18.81 20.48
CA LEU A 448 2.89 17.99 20.57
C LEU A 448 4.01 18.44 19.62
N GLY A 449 3.79 19.49 18.81
CA GLY A 449 4.78 20.05 17.89
C GLY A 449 4.85 19.35 16.53
N ALA A 450 3.91 18.47 16.21
CA ALA A 450 3.87 17.83 14.90
C ALA A 450 3.24 18.75 13.83
N ASN A 451 3.81 18.72 12.62
CA ASN A 451 3.15 19.23 11.43
C ASN A 451 2.07 18.25 10.99
N VAL A 452 0.88 18.72 10.64
CA VAL A 452 -0.22 17.87 10.16
C VAL A 452 -0.58 18.30 8.74
N VAL A 453 -0.45 17.39 7.79
CA VAL A 453 -0.64 17.62 6.35
C VAL A 453 -1.96 16.97 5.91
N PRO A 454 -3.00 17.77 5.59
CA PRO A 454 -4.25 17.25 5.05
C PRO A 454 -4.07 16.72 3.63
N VAL A 455 -4.36 15.44 3.40
CA VAL A 455 -4.33 14.80 2.09
C VAL A 455 -5.66 15.01 1.37
N LYS A 456 -5.62 15.67 0.21
CA LYS A 456 -6.81 16.10 -0.55
C LYS A 456 -7.09 15.25 -1.80
N ASN A 457 -6.21 14.32 -2.12
CA ASN A 457 -6.37 13.41 -3.25
C ASN A 457 -7.26 12.22 -2.83
N GLY A 458 -7.89 11.58 -3.81
CA GLY A 458 -8.70 10.37 -3.58
C GLY A 458 -9.89 10.60 -2.66
N THR A 459 -10.17 9.66 -1.76
CA THR A 459 -11.30 9.75 -0.82
C THR A 459 -11.03 10.65 0.37
N GLN A 460 -9.79 11.12 0.51
CA GLN A 460 -9.34 11.98 1.60
C GLN A 460 -9.44 11.29 2.96
N THR A 461 -9.11 10.00 3.00
CA THR A 461 -9.18 9.12 4.19
C THR A 461 -7.80 8.51 4.54
N LEU A 462 -7.78 7.57 5.49
CA LEU A 462 -6.58 6.80 5.88
C LEU A 462 -5.87 6.14 4.70
N ARG A 463 -6.60 5.64 3.70
CA ARG A 463 -6.03 5.04 2.49
C ARG A 463 -5.09 6.02 1.79
N ASP A 464 -5.57 7.22 1.50
CA ASP A 464 -4.81 8.24 0.78
C ASP A 464 -3.65 8.78 1.63
N ALA A 465 -3.86 8.93 2.94
CA ALA A 465 -2.81 9.32 3.88
C ALA A 465 -1.64 8.33 3.91
N THR A 466 -1.93 7.03 3.85
CA THR A 466 -0.91 5.96 3.79
C THR A 466 -0.12 6.05 2.48
N SER A 467 -0.82 6.20 1.36
CA SER A 467 -0.20 6.35 0.03
C SER A 467 0.70 7.60 -0.04
N GLU A 468 0.26 8.74 0.48
CA GLU A 468 1.09 9.96 0.54
C GLU A 468 2.31 9.80 1.46
N ALA A 469 2.17 9.12 2.59
CA ALA A 469 3.30 8.85 3.48
C ALA A 469 4.39 8.01 2.80
N PHE A 470 4.01 6.94 2.08
CA PHE A 470 4.96 6.15 1.27
C PHE A 470 5.64 7.02 0.22
N ARG A 471 4.89 7.80 -0.57
CA ARG A 471 5.43 8.69 -1.62
C ARG A 471 6.40 9.74 -1.06
N PHE A 472 6.05 10.34 0.07
CA PHE A 472 6.93 11.28 0.77
C PHE A 472 8.21 10.59 1.22
N TRP A 473 8.11 9.37 1.74
CA TRP A 473 9.27 8.60 2.18
C TRP A 473 10.23 8.37 1.02
N VAL A 474 9.77 7.85 -0.13
CA VAL A 474 10.58 7.61 -1.34
C VAL A 474 11.46 8.82 -1.69
N SER A 475 10.94 10.02 -1.49
CA SER A 475 11.61 11.28 -1.86
C SER A 475 12.59 11.80 -0.78
N ASN A 476 12.56 11.26 0.44
CA ASN A 476 13.26 11.80 1.62
C ASN A 476 14.01 10.74 2.45
N LEU A 477 14.35 9.59 1.86
CA LEU A 477 14.88 8.40 2.55
C LEU A 477 16.12 8.66 3.43
N GLU A 478 17.04 9.49 2.97
CA GLU A 478 18.29 9.76 3.69
C GLU A 478 18.05 10.37 5.08
N THR A 479 17.03 11.23 5.20
CA THR A 479 16.81 12.05 6.39
C THR A 479 15.60 11.64 7.23
N THR A 480 14.68 10.87 6.64
CA THR A 480 13.34 10.63 7.18
C THR A 480 13.06 9.15 7.40
N HIS A 481 12.43 8.84 8.53
CA HIS A 481 11.91 7.51 8.84
C HIS A 481 10.38 7.51 8.80
N TYR A 482 9.79 6.47 8.20
CA TYR A 482 8.34 6.28 8.19
C TYR A 482 7.89 5.33 9.30
N VAL A 483 7.12 5.86 10.26
CA VAL A 483 6.49 5.09 11.34
C VAL A 483 5.10 4.62 10.88
N VAL A 484 5.01 3.38 10.42
CA VAL A 484 3.72 2.79 10.03
C VAL A 484 2.82 2.55 11.24
N GLY A 485 1.53 2.79 11.10
CA GLY A 485 0.57 2.72 12.20
C GLY A 485 0.00 1.35 12.50
N SER A 486 0.19 0.35 11.63
CA SER A 486 -0.37 -0.99 11.81
C SER A 486 0.55 -2.08 11.25
N ALA A 487 0.23 -3.35 11.53
CA ALA A 487 0.93 -4.53 11.02
C ALA A 487 0.61 -4.79 9.53
N ILE A 488 0.69 -3.73 8.71
CA ILE A 488 0.44 -3.69 7.27
C ILE A 488 1.74 -3.30 6.55
N GLY A 489 1.66 -3.22 5.22
CA GLY A 489 2.78 -2.77 4.42
C GLY A 489 3.80 -3.87 4.13
N PRO A 490 4.84 -3.54 3.34
CA PRO A 490 5.87 -4.48 2.95
C PRO A 490 6.66 -4.96 4.17
N HIS A 491 7.24 -6.15 4.09
CA HIS A 491 8.28 -6.58 5.03
C HIS A 491 9.38 -5.49 5.15
N PRO A 492 9.86 -5.14 6.35
CA PRO A 492 9.68 -5.82 7.65
C PRO A 492 8.51 -5.33 8.51
N TYR A 493 7.68 -4.40 8.03
CA TYR A 493 6.68 -3.72 8.87
C TYR A 493 5.72 -4.65 9.61
N PRO A 494 5.10 -5.69 8.99
CA PRO A 494 4.20 -6.59 9.71
C PRO A 494 4.89 -7.29 10.89
N THR A 495 6.08 -7.86 10.65
CA THR A 495 6.91 -8.54 11.66
C THR A 495 7.38 -7.59 12.75
N LEU A 496 7.81 -6.39 12.37
CA LEU A 496 8.25 -5.33 13.28
C LEU A 496 7.11 -4.93 14.22
N VAL A 497 5.96 -4.56 13.68
CA VAL A 497 4.81 -4.06 14.45
C VAL A 497 4.28 -5.16 15.37
N ARG A 498 4.16 -6.40 14.88
CA ARG A 498 3.80 -7.56 15.71
C ARG A 498 4.75 -7.70 16.89
N THR A 499 6.05 -7.60 16.67
CA THR A 499 7.06 -7.79 17.71
C THR A 499 6.81 -6.85 18.89
N PHE A 500 6.58 -5.55 18.63
CA PHE A 500 6.36 -4.57 19.68
C PHE A 500 4.93 -4.54 20.24
N GLN A 501 3.95 -5.06 19.51
CA GLN A 501 2.59 -5.22 20.01
C GLN A 501 2.36 -6.54 20.76
N SER A 502 3.24 -7.54 20.60
CA SER A 502 3.12 -8.86 21.24
C SER A 502 3.11 -8.81 22.77
N VAL A 503 3.59 -7.70 23.35
CA VAL A 503 3.50 -7.41 24.78
C VAL A 503 2.05 -7.48 25.30
N ILE A 504 1.05 -7.17 24.46
CA ILE A 504 -0.37 -7.25 24.81
C ILE A 504 -0.75 -8.69 25.18
N GLY A 505 -0.52 -9.64 24.26
CA GLY A 505 -0.84 -11.04 24.51
C GLY A 505 0.09 -11.70 25.54
N GLN A 506 1.35 -11.27 25.63
CA GLN A 506 2.29 -11.76 26.66
C GLN A 506 1.80 -11.39 28.07
N GLU A 507 1.38 -10.14 28.26
CA GLU A 507 0.80 -9.71 29.53
C GLU A 507 -0.53 -10.41 29.81
N VAL A 508 -1.39 -10.61 28.81
CA VAL A 508 -2.63 -11.39 29.00
C VAL A 508 -2.31 -12.80 29.49
N LYS A 509 -1.35 -13.50 28.86
CA LYS A 509 -0.94 -14.85 29.30
C LYS A 509 -0.49 -14.85 30.76
N GLN A 510 0.40 -13.93 31.12
CA GLN A 510 0.92 -13.85 32.47
C GLN A 510 -0.17 -13.50 33.48
N GLN A 511 -0.88 -12.39 33.29
CA GLN A 511 -1.89 -11.87 34.20
C GLN A 511 -3.06 -12.85 34.34
N PHE A 512 -3.52 -13.45 33.24
CA PHE A 512 -4.61 -14.41 33.28
C PHE A 512 -4.20 -15.69 34.02
N ALA A 513 -3.00 -16.22 33.75
CA ALA A 513 -2.49 -17.40 34.45
C ALA A 513 -2.36 -17.15 35.96
N GLU A 514 -1.84 -15.99 36.37
CA GLU A 514 -1.75 -15.56 37.77
C GLU A 514 -3.13 -15.52 38.46
N LEU A 515 -4.15 -15.03 37.75
CA LEU A 515 -5.52 -14.90 38.28
C LEU A 515 -6.37 -16.18 38.17
N ASN A 516 -5.97 -17.16 37.35
CA ASN A 516 -6.78 -18.33 37.01
C ASN A 516 -6.03 -19.66 37.17
N ASN A 517 -5.16 -19.77 38.17
CA ASN A 517 -4.45 -21.00 38.56
C ASN A 517 -3.63 -21.63 37.41
N GLY A 518 -2.91 -20.80 36.67
CA GLY A 518 -2.03 -21.24 35.57
C GLY A 518 -2.76 -21.56 34.25
N LYS A 519 -4.08 -21.39 34.17
CA LYS A 519 -4.85 -21.66 32.94
C LYS A 519 -4.63 -20.58 31.87
N LEU A 520 -5.00 -20.92 30.63
CA LEU A 520 -5.18 -19.99 29.53
C LEU A 520 -6.67 -19.67 29.33
N PRO A 521 -7.03 -18.52 28.71
CA PRO A 521 -8.41 -18.23 28.34
C PRO A 521 -8.88 -19.17 27.23
N ASN A 522 -10.19 -19.41 27.13
CA ASN A 522 -10.77 -20.22 26.05
C ASN A 522 -10.80 -19.48 24.71
N ALA A 523 -10.91 -18.15 24.75
CA ALA A 523 -10.83 -17.32 23.56
C ALA A 523 -10.22 -15.94 23.83
N VAL A 524 -9.57 -15.38 22.82
CA VAL A 524 -9.13 -13.99 22.77
C VAL A 524 -9.81 -13.26 21.60
N VAL A 525 -10.28 -12.04 21.86
CA VAL A 525 -11.11 -11.27 20.93
C VAL A 525 -10.52 -9.87 20.74
N ALA A 526 -10.41 -9.42 19.49
CA ALA A 526 -9.88 -8.11 19.14
C ALA A 526 -10.54 -7.54 17.89
N CYS A 527 -10.59 -6.21 17.76
CA CYS A 527 -11.05 -5.58 16.54
C CYS A 527 -9.97 -5.61 15.46
N VAL A 528 -10.37 -5.59 14.20
CA VAL A 528 -9.48 -5.72 13.05
C VAL A 528 -9.74 -4.58 12.06
N GLY A 529 -8.80 -3.65 12.02
CA GLY A 529 -8.58 -2.74 10.88
C GLY A 529 -7.35 -3.26 10.13
N GLY A 530 -6.25 -2.49 10.15
CA GLY A 530 -4.95 -3.00 9.68
C GLY A 530 -4.34 -4.14 10.52
N GLY A 531 -4.82 -4.38 11.75
CA GLY A 531 -4.48 -5.59 12.52
C GLY A 531 -3.43 -5.48 13.65
N SER A 532 -2.85 -4.31 13.95
CA SER A 532 -1.78 -4.23 14.97
C SER A 532 -2.17 -4.72 16.38
N ASN A 533 -3.38 -4.38 16.83
CA ASN A 533 -3.84 -4.75 18.18
C ASN A 533 -4.21 -6.24 18.26
N SER A 534 -4.87 -6.76 17.23
CA SER A 534 -5.27 -8.16 17.16
C SER A 534 -4.06 -9.06 17.00
N THR A 535 -3.15 -8.75 16.07
CA THR A 535 -1.87 -9.46 15.94
C THR A 535 -1.05 -9.41 17.23
N GLY A 536 -1.01 -8.27 17.92
CA GLY A 536 -0.34 -8.15 19.23
C GLY A 536 -0.95 -9.00 20.33
N LEU A 537 -2.28 -9.17 20.33
CA LEU A 537 -2.98 -10.05 21.26
C LEU A 537 -2.82 -11.53 20.89
N PHE A 538 -2.95 -11.86 19.60
CA PHE A 538 -3.06 -13.22 19.07
C PHE A 538 -1.72 -13.94 18.97
N SER A 539 -0.65 -13.25 18.52
CA SER A 539 0.63 -13.89 18.23
C SER A 539 1.22 -14.71 19.40
N PRO A 540 1.12 -14.29 20.69
CA PRO A 540 1.59 -15.12 21.79
C PRO A 540 0.80 -16.42 21.97
N PHE A 541 -0.46 -16.49 21.49
CA PHE A 541 -1.33 -17.67 21.54
C PHE A 541 -1.28 -18.51 20.26
N GLU A 542 -0.51 -18.14 19.25
CA GLU A 542 -0.50 -18.80 17.94
C GLU A 542 -0.38 -20.33 18.04
N LYS A 543 0.48 -20.81 18.95
CA LYS A 543 0.76 -22.24 19.17
C LYS A 543 -0.16 -22.91 20.20
N ASP A 544 -0.95 -22.14 20.96
CA ASP A 544 -1.92 -22.68 21.92
C ASP A 544 -3.24 -22.96 21.19
N LEU A 545 -3.30 -24.10 20.51
CA LEU A 545 -4.41 -24.45 19.61
C LEU A 545 -5.78 -24.56 20.31
N GLU A 546 -5.78 -24.72 21.64
CA GLU A 546 -6.99 -24.70 22.46
C GLU A 546 -7.58 -23.30 22.66
N VAL A 547 -6.78 -22.24 22.47
CA VAL A 547 -7.21 -20.84 22.58
C VAL A 547 -7.73 -20.37 21.23
N LYS A 548 -9.04 -20.12 21.17
CA LYS A 548 -9.69 -19.56 19.97
C LYS A 548 -9.31 -18.09 19.80
N MET A 549 -9.13 -17.66 18.55
CA MET A 549 -8.81 -16.27 18.22
C MET A 549 -9.92 -15.71 17.32
N LEU A 550 -10.59 -14.66 17.79
CA LEU A 550 -11.71 -14.03 17.08
C LEU A 550 -11.38 -12.57 16.75
N GLY A 551 -11.21 -12.29 15.46
CA GLY A 551 -11.15 -10.93 14.93
C GLY A 551 -12.54 -10.39 14.60
N VAL A 552 -12.79 -9.12 14.94
CA VAL A 552 -14.05 -8.42 14.59
C VAL A 552 -13.77 -7.23 13.69
N GLU A 553 -14.25 -7.30 12.45
CA GLU A 553 -14.08 -6.26 11.44
C GLU A 553 -15.27 -5.28 11.41
N ALA A 554 -15.06 -4.12 10.77
CA ALA A 554 -16.12 -3.15 10.55
C ALA A 554 -17.04 -3.59 9.41
N GLY A 555 -18.26 -3.98 9.75
CA GLY A 555 -19.32 -4.32 8.81
C GLY A 555 -20.05 -3.12 8.22
N GLY A 556 -19.74 -1.88 8.65
CA GLY A 556 -20.31 -0.65 8.13
C GLY A 556 -21.84 -0.64 8.16
N ASP A 557 -22.47 -0.28 7.04
CA ASP A 557 -23.93 -0.32 6.91
C ASP A 557 -24.47 -1.77 6.71
N GLY A 558 -23.59 -2.74 6.42
CA GLY A 558 -23.91 -4.16 6.20
C GLY A 558 -22.94 -4.81 5.20
N ILE A 559 -22.60 -6.09 5.39
CA ILE A 559 -21.70 -6.85 4.48
C ILE A 559 -22.32 -7.18 3.12
N ASP A 560 -23.63 -7.04 3.02
CA ASP A 560 -24.45 -7.15 1.80
C ASP A 560 -24.50 -5.84 1.00
N THR A 561 -23.84 -4.79 1.49
CA THR A 561 -23.72 -3.48 0.84
C THR A 561 -22.26 -3.22 0.46
N ASP A 562 -22.00 -2.26 -0.43
CA ASP A 562 -20.63 -1.83 -0.72
C ASP A 562 -20.01 -0.94 0.38
N ARG A 563 -20.77 -0.67 1.46
CA ARG A 563 -20.41 0.28 2.52
C ARG A 563 -19.96 -0.44 3.79
N HIS A 564 -18.80 -1.07 3.72
CA HIS A 564 -18.15 -1.72 4.85
C HIS A 564 -16.62 -1.70 4.74
N SER A 565 -15.92 -2.16 5.79
CA SER A 565 -14.47 -2.38 5.80
C SER A 565 -14.12 -3.80 6.30
N ALA A 566 -14.99 -4.77 6.01
CA ALA A 566 -14.87 -6.16 6.43
C ALA A 566 -13.96 -6.99 5.50
N THR A 567 -12.67 -6.66 5.46
CA THR A 567 -11.70 -7.17 4.48
C THR A 567 -11.49 -8.68 4.51
N LEU A 568 -11.39 -9.29 5.68
CA LEU A 568 -11.28 -10.74 5.87
C LEU A 568 -12.63 -11.44 5.76
N THR A 569 -13.75 -10.73 5.82
CA THR A 569 -15.07 -11.34 5.64
C THR A 569 -15.47 -11.37 4.16
N ALA A 570 -15.33 -10.25 3.46
CA ALA A 570 -15.83 -10.04 2.09
C ALA A 570 -14.71 -9.87 1.03
N GLY A 571 -13.49 -9.56 1.45
CA GLY A 571 -12.39 -9.32 0.53
C GLY A 571 -11.78 -10.59 -0.07
N ILE A 572 -10.90 -10.38 -1.04
CA ILE A 572 -10.21 -11.44 -1.79
C ILE A 572 -8.69 -11.19 -1.82
N PRO A 573 -7.85 -12.24 -1.94
CA PRO A 573 -6.39 -12.08 -1.95
C PRO A 573 -5.88 -11.19 -3.09
N GLY A 574 -5.12 -10.14 -2.80
CA GLY A 574 -4.52 -9.22 -3.77
C GLY A 574 -3.25 -8.56 -3.23
N VAL A 575 -2.75 -7.57 -3.94
CA VAL A 575 -1.59 -6.75 -3.55
C VAL A 575 -2.03 -5.31 -3.34
N PHE A 576 -1.70 -4.75 -2.19
CA PHE A 576 -2.08 -3.39 -1.83
C PHE A 576 -1.10 -2.83 -0.81
N HIS A 577 -0.73 -1.55 -0.96
CA HIS A 577 0.21 -0.85 -0.08
C HIS A 577 1.51 -1.64 0.21
N GLY A 578 2.10 -2.27 -0.80
CA GLY A 578 3.39 -2.93 -0.63
C GLY A 578 3.34 -4.41 -0.24
N VAL A 579 2.16 -5.00 -0.06
CA VAL A 579 2.02 -6.34 0.53
C VAL A 579 0.92 -7.17 -0.13
N ARG A 580 1.15 -8.48 -0.24
CA ARG A 580 0.12 -9.46 -0.62
C ARG A 580 -0.72 -9.83 0.59
N THR A 581 -2.03 -9.57 0.53
CA THR A 581 -2.98 -9.74 1.64
C THR A 581 -4.41 -9.92 1.11
N PHE A 582 -5.43 -9.95 1.97
CA PHE A 582 -6.83 -9.75 1.55
C PHE A 582 -7.10 -8.25 1.33
N VAL A 583 -7.84 -7.93 0.27
CA VAL A 583 -8.21 -6.55 -0.07
C VAL A 583 -9.66 -6.51 -0.56
N LEU A 584 -10.38 -5.46 -0.17
CA LEU A 584 -11.67 -5.08 -0.75
C LEU A 584 -11.46 -4.42 -2.11
N GLN A 585 -11.80 -5.14 -3.18
CA GLN A 585 -11.50 -4.73 -4.55
C GLN A 585 -12.48 -5.37 -5.53
N ASP A 586 -12.61 -4.77 -6.71
CA ASP A 586 -13.46 -5.27 -7.78
C ASP A 586 -12.78 -6.41 -8.57
N ASN A 587 -13.49 -6.89 -9.60
CA ASN A 587 -13.02 -7.98 -10.46
C ASN A 587 -11.84 -7.57 -11.37
N ASP A 588 -11.58 -6.28 -11.54
CA ASP A 588 -10.46 -5.75 -12.32
C ASP A 588 -9.26 -5.39 -11.42
N GLY A 589 -9.37 -5.63 -10.12
CA GLY A 589 -8.33 -5.37 -9.14
C GLY A 589 -8.20 -3.91 -8.71
N GLN A 590 -9.26 -3.12 -8.89
CA GLN A 590 -9.33 -1.75 -8.35
C GLN A 590 -9.85 -1.80 -6.92
N VAL A 591 -9.23 -1.06 -6.02
CA VAL A 591 -9.57 -1.08 -4.59
C VAL A 591 -10.84 -0.28 -4.37
N HIS A 592 -11.78 -0.85 -3.61
CA HIS A 592 -13.03 -0.18 -3.26
C HIS A 592 -12.81 0.91 -2.22
N ASP A 593 -13.68 1.92 -2.27
CA ASP A 593 -13.87 2.81 -1.13
C ASP A 593 -14.55 2.04 0.01
N THR A 594 -14.15 2.31 1.24
CA THR A 594 -14.64 1.60 2.42
C THR A 594 -15.52 2.49 3.29
N HIS A 595 -16.24 1.89 4.23
CA HIS A 595 -17.06 2.63 5.17
C HIS A 595 -17.08 1.99 6.55
N SER A 596 -16.85 2.82 7.58
CA SER A 596 -17.18 2.51 8.96
C SER A 596 -17.48 3.78 9.74
N VAL A 597 -18.32 3.68 10.78
CA VAL A 597 -18.42 4.70 11.83
C VAL A 597 -17.09 4.89 12.58
N SER A 598 -16.21 3.89 12.55
CA SER A 598 -14.89 3.92 13.18
C SER A 598 -13.78 4.19 12.17
N ALA A 599 -13.24 5.41 12.17
CA ALA A 599 -12.14 5.80 11.28
C ALA A 599 -10.86 4.97 11.43
N GLY A 600 -10.66 4.27 12.56
CA GLY A 600 -9.51 3.38 12.77
C GLY A 600 -9.66 1.98 12.14
N LEU A 601 -10.88 1.60 11.75
CA LEU A 601 -11.17 0.35 11.03
C LEU A 601 -11.46 0.57 9.54
N ASP A 602 -11.59 1.83 9.11
CA ASP A 602 -11.90 2.22 7.74
C ASP A 602 -10.68 2.06 6.80
N TYR A 603 -10.36 0.82 6.46
CA TYR A 603 -9.21 0.45 5.64
C TYR A 603 -9.51 -0.77 4.76
N PRO A 604 -9.22 -0.74 3.44
CA PRO A 604 -9.59 -1.82 2.52
C PRO A 604 -8.65 -3.04 2.55
N GLY A 605 -7.53 -2.96 3.26
CA GLY A 605 -6.57 -4.06 3.41
C GLY A 605 -6.56 -4.64 4.82
N VAL A 606 -5.64 -5.57 5.07
CA VAL A 606 -5.40 -6.14 6.40
C VAL A 606 -3.97 -6.65 6.53
N GLY A 607 -3.44 -6.80 7.74
CA GLY A 607 -2.11 -7.35 7.96
C GLY A 607 -1.95 -8.79 7.44
N PRO A 608 -0.82 -9.15 6.80
CA PRO A 608 -0.65 -10.45 6.14
C PRO A 608 -0.66 -11.65 7.11
N GLU A 609 -0.28 -11.46 8.38
CA GLU A 609 -0.34 -12.53 9.37
C GLU A 609 -1.80 -12.90 9.73
N LEU A 610 -2.72 -11.91 9.76
CA LEU A 610 -4.15 -12.18 9.93
C LEU A 610 -4.75 -12.87 8.70
N ALA A 611 -4.33 -12.45 7.50
CA ALA A 611 -4.69 -13.12 6.24
C ALA A 611 -4.27 -14.59 6.25
N TYR A 612 -3.06 -14.88 6.73
CA TYR A 612 -2.56 -16.24 6.90
C TYR A 612 -3.37 -17.04 7.92
N TRP A 613 -3.66 -16.50 9.10
CA TRP A 613 -4.47 -17.21 10.10
C TRP A 613 -5.91 -17.44 9.64
N LYS A 614 -6.50 -16.54 8.84
CA LYS A 614 -7.78 -16.80 8.15
C LYS A 614 -7.64 -18.00 7.21
N SER A 615 -6.65 -17.98 6.32
CA SER A 615 -6.50 -18.99 5.28
C SER A 615 -6.25 -20.40 5.82
N THR A 616 -5.63 -20.50 7.00
CA THR A 616 -5.32 -21.76 7.67
C THR A 616 -6.39 -22.20 8.68
N GLY A 617 -7.39 -21.35 8.94
CA GLY A 617 -8.40 -21.58 9.98
C GLY A 617 -7.88 -21.44 11.41
N ARG A 618 -6.71 -20.81 11.62
CA ARG A 618 -6.16 -20.57 12.97
C ARG A 618 -6.92 -19.48 13.72
N ALA A 619 -7.48 -18.50 13.02
CA ALA A 619 -8.33 -17.46 13.59
C ALA A 619 -9.63 -17.32 12.80
N ASP A 620 -10.71 -17.07 13.52
CA ASP A 620 -12.02 -16.77 12.95
C ASP A 620 -12.21 -15.25 12.85
N PHE A 621 -12.97 -14.81 11.85
CA PHE A 621 -13.27 -13.40 11.61
C PHE A 621 -14.76 -13.21 11.37
N ILE A 622 -15.33 -12.21 12.02
CA ILE A 622 -16.73 -11.79 11.83
C ILE A 622 -16.78 -10.28 11.58
N ALA A 623 -17.86 -9.80 10.98
CA ALA A 623 -18.13 -8.38 10.81
C ALA A 623 -19.20 -7.90 11.81
N ALA A 624 -19.00 -6.70 12.37
CA ALA A 624 -20.01 -6.01 13.17
C ALA A 624 -20.41 -4.70 12.48
N THR A 625 -21.70 -4.50 12.22
CA THR A 625 -22.20 -3.26 11.60
C THR A 625 -22.01 -2.05 12.50
N ASP A 626 -22.13 -0.84 11.96
CA ASP A 626 -22.03 0.40 12.72
C ASP A 626 -23.03 0.45 13.89
N ALA A 627 -24.26 -0.04 13.67
CA ALA A 627 -25.27 -0.15 14.72
C ALA A 627 -24.83 -1.13 15.83
N GLN A 628 -24.27 -2.28 15.46
CA GLN A 628 -23.75 -3.27 16.39
C GLN A 628 -22.52 -2.76 17.16
N ALA A 629 -21.65 -1.98 16.51
CA ALA A 629 -20.54 -1.30 17.17
C ALA A 629 -21.05 -0.27 18.21
N LEU A 630 -22.11 0.49 17.90
CA LEU A 630 -22.74 1.38 18.88
C LEU A 630 -23.39 0.61 20.04
N GLU A 631 -23.94 -0.59 19.79
CA GLU A 631 -24.39 -1.46 20.87
C GLU A 631 -23.21 -1.88 21.77
N GLY A 632 -22.07 -2.29 21.19
CA GLY A 632 -20.85 -2.58 21.95
C GLY A 632 -20.35 -1.38 22.77
N PHE A 633 -20.43 -0.16 22.20
CA PHE A 633 -20.07 1.08 22.87
C PHE A 633 -20.99 1.33 24.09
N LYS A 634 -22.31 1.20 23.88
CA LYS A 634 -23.34 1.36 24.91
C LYS A 634 -23.15 0.35 26.04
N LEU A 635 -22.98 -0.93 25.71
CA LEU A 635 -22.84 -2.02 26.68
C LEU A 635 -21.67 -1.77 27.62
N LEU A 636 -20.49 -1.49 27.09
CA LEU A 636 -19.32 -1.28 27.95
C LEU A 636 -19.46 -0.01 28.80
N SER A 637 -20.02 1.06 28.21
CA SER A 637 -20.22 2.33 28.92
C SER A 637 -21.21 2.20 30.08
N GLN A 638 -22.35 1.53 29.87
CA GLN A 638 -23.43 1.46 30.86
C GLN A 638 -23.23 0.34 31.90
N LEU A 639 -22.58 -0.75 31.51
CA LEU A 639 -22.38 -1.90 32.40
C LEU A 639 -21.08 -1.78 33.20
N GLU A 640 -20.00 -1.29 32.60
CA GLU A 640 -18.68 -1.25 33.25
C GLU A 640 -18.15 0.17 33.49
N GLY A 641 -18.86 1.21 33.05
CA GLY A 641 -18.41 2.60 33.23
C GLY A 641 -17.15 2.95 32.44
N ILE A 642 -16.84 2.18 31.38
CA ILE A 642 -15.68 2.39 30.52
C ILE A 642 -16.22 2.85 29.17
N ILE A 643 -15.80 4.03 28.71
CA ILE A 643 -16.15 4.55 27.38
C ILE A 643 -15.12 4.04 26.36
N PRO A 644 -15.43 3.01 25.55
CA PRO A 644 -14.48 2.44 24.60
C PRO A 644 -14.33 3.31 23.36
N ALA A 645 -13.19 3.20 22.69
CA ALA A 645 -13.10 3.65 21.30
C ALA A 645 -14.06 2.85 20.42
N LEU A 646 -14.64 3.46 19.37
CA LEU A 646 -15.54 2.78 18.44
C LEU A 646 -14.90 1.54 17.81
N GLU A 647 -13.59 1.55 17.60
CA GLU A 647 -12.81 0.39 17.17
C GLU A 647 -12.96 -0.76 18.17
N SER A 648 -12.71 -0.49 19.45
CA SER A 648 -12.81 -1.47 20.55
C SER A 648 -14.25 -1.96 20.72
N SER A 649 -15.25 -1.12 20.46
CA SER A 649 -16.66 -1.46 20.57
C SER A 649 -17.09 -2.60 19.64
N HIS A 650 -16.46 -2.73 18.47
CA HIS A 650 -16.66 -3.88 17.58
C HIS A 650 -16.24 -5.19 18.29
N ALA A 651 -15.06 -5.19 18.92
CA ALA A 651 -14.57 -6.33 19.69
C ALA A 651 -15.46 -6.64 20.90
N ILE A 652 -15.99 -5.62 21.58
CA ILE A 652 -16.95 -5.80 22.68
C ILE A 652 -18.22 -6.49 22.18
N TYR A 653 -18.81 -6.00 21.09
CA TYR A 653 -20.01 -6.61 20.52
C TYR A 653 -19.76 -8.08 20.15
N GLY A 654 -18.72 -8.37 19.36
CA GLY A 654 -18.39 -9.73 18.95
C GLY A 654 -18.03 -10.64 20.13
N GLY A 655 -17.30 -10.12 21.12
CA GLY A 655 -16.92 -10.86 22.33
C GLY A 655 -18.11 -11.20 23.22
N VAL A 656 -19.07 -10.27 23.41
CA VAL A 656 -20.31 -10.54 24.15
C VAL A 656 -21.16 -11.59 23.43
N LYS A 657 -21.23 -11.55 22.09
CA LYS A 657 -21.92 -12.58 21.30
C LYS A 657 -21.24 -13.94 21.43
N LEU A 658 -19.91 -14.00 21.41
CA LEU A 658 -19.17 -15.22 21.66
C LEU A 658 -19.41 -15.75 23.08
N ALA A 659 -19.32 -14.90 24.10
CA ALA A 659 -19.54 -15.28 25.50
C ALA A 659 -20.91 -15.94 25.72
N LYS A 660 -21.97 -15.41 25.08
CA LYS A 660 -23.34 -15.98 25.10
C LYS A 660 -23.41 -17.43 24.60
N THR A 661 -22.51 -17.84 23.71
CA THR A 661 -22.47 -19.20 23.14
C THR A 661 -21.65 -20.18 23.96
N LEU A 662 -20.86 -19.69 24.92
CA LEU A 662 -19.93 -20.49 25.69
C LEU A 662 -20.45 -20.77 27.12
N PRO A 663 -20.11 -21.93 27.70
CA PRO A 663 -20.44 -22.27 29.09
C PRO A 663 -19.90 -21.25 30.11
N LYS A 664 -20.58 -21.14 31.27
CA LYS A 664 -20.25 -20.17 32.33
C LYS A 664 -18.88 -20.40 33.01
N ASP A 665 -18.35 -21.62 32.93
CA ASP A 665 -17.04 -21.99 33.46
C ASP A 665 -15.88 -21.69 32.47
N GLN A 666 -16.21 -21.19 31.27
CA GLN A 666 -15.22 -20.72 30.30
C GLN A 666 -14.93 -19.24 30.47
N HIS A 667 -13.81 -18.81 29.90
CA HIS A 667 -13.30 -17.45 29.99
C HIS A 667 -12.90 -16.92 28.62
N ILE A 668 -13.26 -15.66 28.34
CA ILE A 668 -12.79 -14.94 27.15
C ILE A 668 -12.08 -13.65 27.55
N VAL A 669 -11.07 -13.26 26.79
CA VAL A 669 -10.38 -11.96 26.94
C VAL A 669 -10.68 -11.10 25.73
N ILE A 670 -11.22 -9.91 25.95
CA ILE A 670 -11.49 -8.91 24.91
C ILE A 670 -10.46 -7.78 25.05
N ASN A 671 -9.80 -7.42 23.96
CA ASN A 671 -8.86 -6.29 23.95
C ASN A 671 -9.59 -4.96 23.78
N VAL A 672 -9.55 -4.11 24.81
CA VAL A 672 -10.06 -2.74 24.76
C VAL A 672 -8.93 -1.87 24.22
N SER A 673 -8.78 -1.89 22.90
CA SER A 673 -7.62 -1.36 22.16
C SER A 673 -7.34 0.14 22.34
N GLY A 674 -8.32 0.90 22.83
CA GLY A 674 -8.28 2.35 23.00
C GLY A 674 -9.55 2.90 23.65
N ARG A 675 -9.45 4.13 24.19
CA ARG A 675 -10.55 4.86 24.84
C ARG A 675 -11.34 5.75 23.89
N GLY A 676 -12.61 5.97 24.21
CA GLY A 676 -13.60 6.62 23.35
C GLY A 676 -13.70 8.13 23.43
N ASP A 677 -12.80 8.83 24.13
CA ASP A 677 -12.85 10.31 24.23
C ASP A 677 -12.91 10.97 22.84
N LYS A 678 -12.18 10.41 21.86
CA LYS A 678 -12.15 10.91 20.48
C LYS A 678 -13.47 10.69 19.73
N ASP A 679 -14.28 9.74 20.16
CA ASP A 679 -15.46 9.27 19.44
C ASP A 679 -16.76 9.88 19.98
N VAL A 680 -16.75 10.54 21.15
CA VAL A 680 -17.97 11.08 21.79
C VAL A 680 -18.75 11.98 20.84
N GLN A 681 -18.06 12.88 20.12
CA GLN A 681 -18.72 13.75 19.15
C GLN A 681 -19.31 12.96 17.97
N SER A 682 -18.54 12.03 17.40
CA SER A 682 -19.02 11.19 16.28
C SER A 682 -20.21 10.32 16.70
N VAL A 683 -20.20 9.78 17.92
CA VAL A 683 -21.33 9.04 18.50
C VAL A 683 -22.55 9.96 18.61
N ALA A 684 -22.40 11.17 19.15
CA ALA A 684 -23.50 12.14 19.24
C ALA A 684 -24.09 12.52 17.88
N GLU A 685 -23.26 12.63 16.85
CA GLU A 685 -23.69 12.93 15.47
C GLU A 685 -24.41 11.76 14.79
N VAL A 686 -23.99 10.51 15.06
CA VAL A 686 -24.52 9.31 14.38
C VAL A 686 -25.72 8.70 15.12
N LEU A 687 -25.84 8.92 16.43
CA LEU A 687 -26.94 8.41 17.26
C LEU A 687 -28.35 8.73 16.73
N PRO A 688 -28.66 9.93 16.21
CA PRO A 688 -29.96 10.21 15.63
C PRO A 688 -30.35 9.29 14.46
N ARG A 689 -29.36 8.72 13.74
CA ARG A 689 -29.57 7.79 12.62
C ARG A 689 -29.61 6.33 13.08
N LEU A 690 -28.66 5.92 13.92
CA LEU A 690 -28.44 4.51 14.25
C LEU A 690 -29.02 4.10 15.62
N GLY A 691 -29.25 5.08 16.50
CA GLY A 691 -29.71 4.86 17.87
C GLY A 691 -31.08 4.18 17.94
N GLU A 692 -32.00 4.51 17.03
CA GLU A 692 -33.32 3.88 16.96
C GLU A 692 -33.22 2.36 16.71
N GLN A 693 -32.28 1.92 15.87
CA GLN A 693 -32.07 0.51 15.53
C GLN A 693 -31.66 -0.35 16.74
N ILE A 694 -31.02 0.27 17.74
CA ILE A 694 -30.51 -0.39 18.94
C ILE A 694 -31.21 0.07 20.22
N GLY A 695 -32.34 0.80 20.10
CA GLY A 695 -33.08 1.35 21.23
C GLY A 695 -32.19 2.20 22.15
N TRP A 696 -31.40 3.12 21.58
CA TRP A 696 -30.50 4.00 22.30
C TRP A 696 -30.62 5.44 21.81
N ASP A 697 -31.31 6.27 22.59
CA ASP A 697 -31.44 7.69 22.34
C ASP A 697 -30.83 8.48 23.49
N LEU A 698 -29.84 9.32 23.17
CA LEU A 698 -29.18 10.22 24.11
C LEU A 698 -29.42 11.68 23.77
N ARG A 699 -30.35 11.99 22.85
CA ARG A 699 -30.73 13.37 22.57
C ARG A 699 -31.21 13.99 23.89
N PHE A 700 -30.64 15.14 24.23
CA PHE A 700 -31.21 15.98 25.29
C PHE A 700 -32.67 16.26 24.91
N ASP A 701 -33.60 16.16 25.86
CA ASP A 701 -35.03 16.44 25.65
C ASP A 701 -35.22 17.72 24.81
N GLU A 702 -36.28 17.74 24.00
CA GLU A 702 -36.68 18.79 23.03
C GLU A 702 -35.84 20.07 23.09
N ASP A 703 -35.12 20.33 21.99
CA ASP A 703 -34.46 21.59 21.67
C ASP A 703 -35.15 22.77 22.37
N PRO A 704 -34.54 23.39 23.39
CA PRO A 704 -35.18 24.46 24.14
C PRO A 704 -35.49 25.69 23.27
N SER A 705 -34.93 25.79 22.06
CA SER A 705 -35.29 26.80 21.06
C SER A 705 -36.61 26.52 20.32
N LYS A 706 -37.17 25.31 20.48
CA LYS A 706 -38.48 24.90 19.92
C LYS A 706 -39.64 24.97 20.92
N LYS A 707 -39.45 25.54 22.11
CA LYS A 707 -40.55 25.78 23.04
C LYS A 707 -41.49 26.88 22.52
N ASN A 708 -42.64 26.45 22.00
CA ASN A 708 -43.95 27.09 22.01
C ASN A 708 -44.01 28.57 21.59
N VAL A 709 -44.19 28.80 20.29
CA VAL A 709 -45.05 29.91 19.83
C VAL A 709 -46.49 29.41 19.96
N VAL A 710 -47.13 29.73 21.09
CA VAL A 710 -48.60 29.66 21.24
C VAL A 710 -49.17 31.04 20.96
#